data_AF-A0A8T3ASH8-F1
#
_entry.id   AF-A0A8T3ASH8-F1
#
_cell.length_a   1.000
_cell.length_b   1.000
_cell.length_c   1.000
_cell.angle_alpha   90.00
_cell.angle_beta   90.00
_cell.angle_gamma   90.00
#
_symmetry.space_group_name_H-M   'P 1'
#
loop_
_entity.id
_entity.type
_entity.pdbx_description
1 polymer ?
#
loop_
_entity_poly.entity_id
_entity_poly.type
_entity_poly.pdbx_seq_one_letter_code
_entity_poly.pdbx_strand_id
1 'polypeptide(L)'
;MASRSYSNLLELASGDPPPVCRTAGFTPRLLPPSAATVSSLSDDSDPDHSSSLFYSSPRTIIVSNHLPLRARRNSDGSGWSFSFDNDSLLLQLRDSLPSSSNVFFVGCLRDDIIPPSEHDEVSQHLLHSFRCLPLFLPTELHSRFYLGFCKRHLWPLFHYLLPLSPELASRFDRSLWQAYVSVNKLFADKVLEVISPDHDSVWLHDYHLMALPTFLRKRFNCLKLGFFLHSPFPSSEIYRTLPVREEILRSLLNSDLIGFHTFDYARHFLSCCSRMLGLTYQSHRGYIELDYYGRTVSIKILPVGIHLGQLQRVLSLHETEAKVARIMEQFADKTLLLGVDDFDIFKGISLKLLAMEQLLASHTKWRGKAVLVQIANPARGRGKDVKEVQAETFSIVQRINDTYGNSNYKPVILIDKPLPFYERMAYYVAADCCLITAVRDGMNLIPYEYIIARQGNENLNRVLGLSSGVAKKSMLVLSEFIGCSPSLSGAIRVNPWDIEAVSDAMDSALEMPETEKQLRHEKHYQYVSTHDVGYWAHSFLQDLERTCKDHLTRRCWGIGFGLGFRVVALDNNFKKLSMERILAAYRRTKTRAVLLDYDDTVMPHSTIDKRPSSKLVEILNTLCNDKNNLIFLVSAKSRSTLSDWFGNCGNLAMAAEHGCFLRLKRDSAWKTCVPLVGCDWKHVAEPIMKLYTETTDGSTIEDKETALVWSYEDADPDFGSCQAKELLNHLESVLANEPVSVKVGHHKVEVKPQGVNKGLVAERMLSTLRARELVPDFILCIGDDRSDEQMFEVISNAMADSSLCQKAEVFACTVGQKPSKAKYYLDDTTEIMRLMEGLASVSLSEQEHGSSSSGSLNDLDGIIQVSDAKRIFD
;
A
#
# COMPACT_ATOMS: atom_id res chain seq x y z
N MET A 1 -30.26 0.23 -34.79
CA MET A 1 -29.40 0.00 -35.99
C MET A 1 -28.23 -0.85 -35.57
N ALA A 2 -28.00 -1.94 -36.31
CA ALA A 2 -27.19 -3.07 -35.88
C ALA A 2 -25.67 -2.80 -35.83
N SER A 3 -25.06 -3.28 -34.75
CA SER A 3 -23.77 -3.98 -34.65
C SER A 3 -22.72 -3.70 -35.75
N ARG A 4 -21.59 -3.11 -35.35
CA ARG A 4 -20.26 -3.48 -35.86
C ARG A 4 -19.39 -3.93 -34.69
N SER A 5 -19.05 -5.21 -34.75
CA SER A 5 -18.24 -6.00 -33.83
C SER A 5 -16.81 -5.48 -33.70
N TYR A 6 -16.32 -5.37 -32.47
CA TYR A 6 -14.89 -5.29 -32.14
C TYR A 6 -14.25 -6.67 -32.31
N SER A 7 -13.97 -7.03 -33.56
CA SER A 7 -13.06 -8.11 -33.92
C SER A 7 -11.77 -7.46 -34.40
N ASN A 8 -10.81 -7.23 -33.50
CA ASN A 8 -9.37 -7.06 -33.81
C ASN A 8 -8.53 -6.95 -32.52
N LEU A 9 -8.66 -7.94 -31.63
CA LEU A 9 -7.72 -8.15 -30.51
C LEU A 9 -6.66 -9.23 -30.80
N LEU A 10 -6.63 -9.76 -32.03
CA LEU A 10 -5.64 -10.76 -32.48
C LEU A 10 -4.39 -10.15 -33.15
N GLU A 11 -4.33 -8.83 -33.38
CA GLU A 11 -3.13 -8.15 -33.91
C GLU A 11 -2.13 -7.69 -32.83
N LEU A 12 -2.38 -7.98 -31.54
CA LEU A 12 -1.49 -7.61 -30.44
C LEU A 12 -0.35 -8.62 -30.15
N ALA A 13 -0.12 -9.61 -31.02
CA ALA A 13 0.87 -10.66 -30.79
C ALA A 13 1.60 -11.21 -32.04
N SER A 14 1.70 -10.47 -33.14
CA SER A 14 2.51 -10.91 -34.30
C SER A 14 3.35 -9.77 -34.88
N GLY A 15 4.57 -9.64 -34.37
CA GLY A 15 5.65 -8.93 -35.04
C GLY A 15 6.80 -9.91 -35.22
N ASP A 16 6.86 -10.57 -36.37
CA ASP A 16 8.01 -11.39 -36.75
C ASP A 16 9.26 -10.50 -36.95
N PRO A 17 10.44 -10.88 -36.43
CA PRO A 17 11.69 -10.20 -36.75
C PRO A 17 12.21 -10.59 -38.15
N PRO A 18 13.02 -9.75 -38.81
CA PRO A 18 13.62 -10.09 -40.11
C PRO A 18 14.68 -11.21 -39.96
N PRO A 19 14.94 -12.01 -41.02
CA PRO A 19 15.72 -13.23 -40.89
C PRO A 19 17.21 -12.92 -40.86
N VAL A 20 17.91 -13.34 -39.80
CA VAL A 20 19.37 -13.37 -39.76
C VAL A 20 19.86 -14.79 -39.41
N CYS A 21 20.84 -15.20 -40.21
CA CYS A 21 21.57 -16.47 -40.31
C CYS A 21 21.59 -17.42 -39.11
N ARG A 22 21.33 -18.71 -39.42
CA ARG A 22 21.58 -19.89 -38.58
C ARG A 22 23.07 -20.04 -38.25
N THR A 23 23.42 -20.08 -36.97
CA THR A 23 24.59 -20.84 -36.48
C THR A 23 24.32 -21.42 -35.09
N ALA A 24 24.39 -22.76 -35.02
CA ALA A 24 24.64 -23.68 -33.90
C ALA A 24 23.96 -23.44 -32.54
N GLY A 25 23.15 -24.42 -32.12
CA GLY A 25 22.41 -24.44 -30.85
C GLY A 25 23.30 -24.59 -29.60
N PHE A 26 22.84 -23.99 -28.51
CA PHE A 26 23.31 -24.21 -27.15
C PHE A 26 22.13 -24.66 -26.28
N THR A 27 22.18 -25.89 -25.80
CA THR A 27 21.35 -26.41 -24.71
C THR A 27 21.95 -26.00 -23.37
N PRO A 28 21.19 -25.47 -22.39
CA PRO A 28 21.72 -25.20 -21.06
C PRO A 28 21.94 -26.51 -20.30
N ARG A 29 23.19 -26.73 -19.86
CA ARG A 29 23.55 -27.83 -18.95
C ARG A 29 22.98 -27.53 -17.57
N LEU A 30 21.95 -28.28 -17.18
CA LEU A 30 21.57 -28.47 -15.78
C LEU A 30 22.62 -29.35 -15.11
N LEU A 31 23.15 -28.92 -13.96
CA LEU A 31 23.91 -29.78 -13.06
C LEU A 31 22.97 -30.85 -12.47
N PRO A 32 23.34 -32.14 -12.44
CA PRO A 32 22.46 -33.17 -11.92
C PRO A 32 22.50 -33.22 -10.37
N PRO A 33 21.37 -33.50 -9.70
CA PRO A 33 21.39 -33.94 -8.32
C PRO A 33 21.87 -35.39 -8.26
N SER A 34 22.79 -35.69 -7.35
CA SER A 34 23.30 -37.03 -7.08
C SER A 34 22.17 -37.98 -6.71
N ALA A 35 21.97 -39.03 -7.52
CA ALA A 35 21.06 -40.13 -7.24
C ALA A 35 21.66 -41.05 -6.17
N ALA A 36 20.91 -41.31 -5.11
CA ALA A 36 21.15 -42.44 -4.21
C ALA A 36 20.02 -43.46 -4.39
N THR A 37 20.43 -44.65 -4.81
CA THR A 37 19.62 -45.82 -5.15
C THR A 37 18.93 -46.40 -3.91
N VAL A 38 17.66 -46.80 -4.07
CA VAL A 38 16.91 -47.58 -3.09
C VAL A 38 17.46 -49.02 -3.09
N SER A 39 18.01 -49.47 -1.97
CA SER A 39 18.19 -50.90 -1.66
C SER A 39 17.77 -51.19 -0.23
N SER A 40 17.07 -52.30 -0.09
CA SER A 40 16.32 -52.83 1.04
C SER A 40 17.10 -53.15 2.32
N LEU A 41 16.45 -52.86 3.47
CA LEU A 41 16.40 -53.58 4.76
C LEU A 41 17.71 -54.06 5.43
N SER A 42 18.01 -53.49 6.59
CA SER A 42 18.31 -54.21 7.84
C SER A 42 18.26 -53.24 9.04
N ASP A 43 17.63 -53.70 10.13
CA ASP A 43 17.70 -53.11 11.47
C ASP A 43 19.15 -53.02 11.94
N ASP A 44 19.55 -51.89 12.53
CA ASP A 44 20.12 -51.87 13.88
C ASP A 44 20.27 -50.44 14.41
N SER A 45 20.11 -50.34 15.72
CA SER A 45 20.06 -49.18 16.59
C SER A 45 21.38 -48.40 16.70
N ASP A 46 21.32 -47.06 16.61
CA ASP A 46 22.06 -46.14 17.48
C ASP A 46 21.51 -44.69 17.40
N PRO A 47 21.28 -43.98 18.53
CA PRO A 47 20.79 -42.62 18.54
C PRO A 47 21.92 -41.66 18.91
N ASP A 48 22.65 -41.11 17.93
CA ASP A 48 23.39 -39.86 18.11
C ASP A 48 23.89 -39.35 16.76
N HIS A 49 23.11 -38.48 16.14
CA HIS A 49 23.55 -37.38 15.28
C HIS A 49 22.30 -36.63 14.82
N SER A 50 21.88 -35.65 15.61
CA SER A 50 20.90 -34.66 15.19
C SER A 50 21.42 -33.95 13.94
N SER A 51 20.86 -34.29 12.78
CA SER A 51 21.03 -33.55 11.55
C SER A 51 20.52 -32.14 11.77
N SER A 52 21.45 -31.21 11.89
CA SER A 52 21.19 -29.78 11.85
C SER A 52 20.54 -29.45 10.51
N LEU A 53 19.23 -29.21 10.54
CA LEU A 53 18.53 -28.50 9.47
C LEU A 53 19.32 -27.21 9.22
N PHE A 54 19.97 -27.10 8.07
CA PHE A 54 20.61 -25.87 7.62
C PHE A 54 19.52 -24.79 7.52
N TYR A 55 19.35 -23.99 8.57
CA TYR A 55 18.65 -22.72 8.49
C TYR A 55 19.48 -21.83 7.56
N SER A 56 19.16 -21.83 6.26
CA SER A 56 19.71 -20.87 5.31
C SER A 56 19.39 -19.47 5.84
N SER A 57 20.41 -18.66 6.11
CA SER A 57 20.23 -17.28 6.57
C SER A 57 19.30 -16.52 5.62
N PRO A 58 18.37 -15.69 6.15
CA PRO A 58 17.44 -14.95 5.32
C PRO A 58 18.21 -14.07 4.31
N ARG A 59 17.85 -14.20 3.03
CA ARG A 59 18.47 -13.42 1.94
C ARG A 59 17.56 -12.26 1.56
N THR A 60 18.17 -11.10 1.33
CA THR A 60 17.47 -9.90 0.88
C THR A 60 17.96 -9.52 -0.50
N ILE A 61 17.05 -9.37 -1.45
CA ILE A 61 17.34 -8.93 -2.81
C ILE A 61 16.90 -7.47 -2.92
N ILE A 62 17.86 -6.57 -3.06
CA ILE A 62 17.65 -5.14 -3.22
C ILE A 62 17.63 -4.83 -4.70
N VAL A 63 16.53 -4.23 -5.17
CA VAL A 63 16.35 -3.91 -6.59
C VAL A 63 16.21 -2.41 -6.76
N SER A 64 17.08 -1.82 -7.55
CA SER A 64 17.12 -0.38 -7.81
C SER A 64 17.54 -0.09 -9.24
N ASN A 65 17.23 1.12 -9.74
CA ASN A 65 17.61 1.50 -11.10
C ASN A 65 19.11 1.34 -11.36
N HIS A 66 19.95 1.69 -10.38
CA HIS A 66 21.39 1.56 -10.47
C HIS A 66 21.94 0.64 -9.40
N LEU A 67 22.95 -0.16 -9.77
CA LEU A 67 23.78 -0.90 -8.83
C LEU A 67 24.63 0.06 -7.98
N PRO A 68 25.01 -0.35 -6.75
CA PRO A 68 25.94 0.39 -5.90
C PRO A 68 27.40 0.23 -6.37
N LEU A 69 27.66 0.33 -7.67
CA LEU A 69 28.96 0.11 -8.28
C LEU A 69 29.35 1.26 -9.21
N ARG A 70 30.65 1.52 -9.27
CA ARG A 70 31.31 2.34 -10.30
C ARG A 70 32.06 1.39 -11.23
N ALA A 71 31.83 1.55 -12.53
CA ALA A 71 32.51 0.78 -13.56
C ALA A 71 33.45 1.72 -14.32
N ARG A 72 34.69 1.28 -14.58
CA ARG A 72 35.63 2.04 -15.40
C ARG A 72 36.36 1.09 -16.33
N ARG A 73 36.48 1.49 -17.60
CA ARG A 73 37.34 0.77 -18.53
C ARG A 73 38.81 0.99 -18.17
N ASN A 74 39.60 -0.08 -18.20
CA ASN A 74 41.02 0.01 -17.86
C ASN A 74 41.77 0.84 -18.92
N SER A 75 42.80 1.57 -18.49
CA SER A 75 43.56 2.50 -19.32
C SER A 75 44.35 1.85 -20.46
N ASP A 76 44.62 0.55 -20.34
CA ASP A 76 45.24 -0.30 -21.35
C ASP A 76 44.23 -0.86 -22.37
N GLY A 77 42.93 -0.56 -22.20
CA GLY A 77 41.85 -1.07 -23.02
C GLY A 77 41.48 -2.54 -22.75
N SER A 78 42.12 -3.20 -21.76
CA SER A 78 41.90 -4.61 -21.44
C SER A 78 40.96 -4.75 -20.24
N GLY A 79 39.68 -5.08 -20.52
CA GLY A 79 38.67 -5.36 -19.49
C GLY A 79 38.20 -4.15 -18.67
N TRP A 80 37.59 -4.46 -17.53
CA TRP A 80 36.87 -3.51 -16.67
C TRP A 80 37.38 -3.55 -15.22
N SER A 81 37.39 -2.40 -14.57
CA SER A 81 37.56 -2.28 -13.13
C SER A 81 36.25 -1.87 -12.47
N PHE A 82 35.89 -2.59 -11.40
CA PHE A 82 34.68 -2.36 -10.63
C PHE A 82 35.04 -2.04 -9.19
N SER A 83 34.34 -1.04 -8.63
CA SER A 83 34.46 -0.68 -7.22
C SER A 83 33.10 -0.33 -6.65
N PHE A 84 32.92 -0.51 -5.35
CA PHE A 84 31.70 -0.08 -4.68
C PHE A 84 31.56 1.44 -4.72
N ASP A 85 30.34 1.91 -5.04
CA ASP A 85 29.97 3.32 -4.88
C ASP A 85 29.67 3.59 -3.40
N ASN A 86 30.69 4.02 -2.66
CA ASN A 86 30.56 4.32 -1.23
C ASN A 86 29.53 5.43 -0.95
N ASP A 87 29.20 6.27 -1.93
CA ASP A 87 28.16 7.31 -1.80
C ASP A 87 26.73 6.73 -1.99
N SER A 88 26.61 5.45 -2.34
CA SER A 88 25.31 4.80 -2.53
C SER A 88 24.64 4.48 -1.19
N LEU A 89 23.49 5.11 -0.95
CA LEU A 89 22.60 4.80 0.18
C LEU A 89 22.27 3.30 0.26
N LEU A 90 22.10 2.64 -0.89
CA LEU A 90 21.75 1.22 -0.92
C LEU A 90 22.93 0.31 -0.54
N LEU A 91 24.16 0.77 -0.72
CA LEU A 91 25.32 0.06 -0.19
C LEU A 91 25.40 0.25 1.33
N GLN A 92 25.20 1.49 1.79
CA GLN A 92 25.30 1.86 3.20
C GLN A 92 24.31 1.07 4.08
N LEU A 93 23.13 0.75 3.55
CA LEU A 93 22.16 -0.07 4.27
C LEU A 93 22.66 -1.51 4.50
N ARG A 94 23.45 -2.08 3.58
CA ARG A 94 24.01 -3.43 3.72
C ARG A 94 24.95 -3.51 4.91
N ASP A 95 25.81 -2.52 5.06
CA ASP A 95 26.79 -2.46 6.15
C ASP A 95 26.10 -2.34 7.52
N SER A 96 24.83 -1.93 7.52
CA SER A 96 24.01 -1.88 8.73
C SER A 96 23.27 -3.17 9.03
N LEU A 97 23.06 -4.08 8.07
CA LEU A 97 22.37 -5.35 8.31
C LEU A 97 23.28 -6.35 9.03
N PRO A 98 22.73 -7.33 9.78
CA PRO A 98 23.53 -8.34 10.47
C PRO A 98 24.46 -9.05 9.50
N SER A 99 25.72 -9.31 9.90
CA SER A 99 26.75 -9.93 9.05
C SER A 99 26.37 -11.31 8.48
N SER A 100 25.38 -11.98 9.09
CA SER A 100 24.79 -13.24 8.61
C SER A 100 23.80 -13.09 7.45
N SER A 101 23.37 -11.85 7.15
CA SER A 101 22.37 -11.55 6.11
C SER A 101 23.03 -11.52 4.73
N ASN A 102 22.54 -12.34 3.82
CA ASN A 102 23.03 -12.34 2.45
C ASN A 102 22.24 -11.32 1.61
N VAL A 103 22.91 -10.23 1.21
CA VAL A 103 22.32 -9.17 0.39
C VAL A 103 22.79 -9.29 -1.05
N PHE A 104 21.82 -9.33 -1.98
CA PHE A 104 22.05 -9.28 -3.42
C PHE A 104 21.52 -7.96 -3.97
N PHE A 105 22.20 -7.40 -4.96
CA PHE A 105 21.77 -6.19 -5.64
C PHE A 105 21.42 -6.47 -7.09
N VAL A 106 20.30 -5.94 -7.58
CA VAL A 106 19.88 -6.01 -8.98
C VAL A 106 19.69 -4.59 -9.51
N GLY A 107 20.33 -4.26 -10.63
CA GLY A 107 20.33 -2.90 -11.17
C GLY A 107 21.14 -2.73 -12.45
N CYS A 108 21.04 -1.55 -13.07
CA CYS A 108 21.91 -1.17 -14.19
C CYS A 108 23.23 -0.57 -13.68
N LEU A 109 24.30 -0.68 -14.46
CA LEU A 109 25.52 0.08 -14.21
C LEU A 109 25.31 1.55 -14.64
N ARG A 110 25.92 2.50 -13.91
CA ARG A 110 25.80 3.94 -14.20
C ARG A 110 26.68 4.39 -15.36
N ASP A 111 27.86 3.80 -15.43
CA ASP A 111 28.95 4.19 -16.31
C ASP A 111 29.11 3.21 -17.47
N ASP A 112 29.64 3.72 -18.59
CA ASP A 112 30.02 3.07 -19.86
C ASP A 112 29.17 1.90 -20.37
N ILE A 113 28.78 1.97 -21.65
CA ILE A 113 28.04 0.89 -22.29
C ILE A 113 28.98 -0.31 -22.47
N ILE A 114 28.78 -1.33 -21.66
CA ILE A 114 29.51 -2.61 -21.77
C ILE A 114 29.07 -3.31 -23.06
N PRO A 115 30.01 -3.68 -23.95
CA PRO A 115 29.70 -4.40 -25.18
C PRO A 115 28.96 -5.72 -24.91
N PRO A 116 27.97 -6.11 -25.75
CA PRO A 116 27.23 -7.36 -25.57
C PRO A 116 28.11 -8.62 -25.49
N SER A 117 29.27 -8.62 -26.16
CA SER A 117 30.23 -9.73 -26.12
C SER A 117 30.84 -9.98 -24.74
N GLU A 118 30.79 -8.99 -23.85
CA GLU A 118 31.41 -9.04 -22.51
C GLU A 118 30.37 -9.17 -21.38
N HIS A 119 29.07 -9.25 -21.71
CA HIS A 119 27.98 -9.26 -20.71
C HIS A 119 28.05 -10.46 -19.77
N ASP A 120 28.37 -11.64 -20.29
CA ASP A 120 28.42 -12.87 -19.49
C ASP A 120 29.59 -12.87 -18.50
N GLU A 121 30.79 -12.50 -18.97
CA GLU A 121 32.00 -12.39 -18.14
C GLU A 121 31.80 -11.37 -17.02
N VAL A 122 31.30 -10.18 -17.37
CA VAL A 122 31.04 -9.13 -16.38
C VAL A 122 29.96 -9.56 -15.39
N SER A 123 28.88 -10.20 -15.85
CA SER A 123 27.81 -10.69 -14.96
C SER A 123 28.33 -11.69 -13.93
N GLN A 124 29.16 -12.66 -14.37
CA GLN A 124 29.75 -13.65 -13.47
C GLN A 124 30.72 -13.00 -12.48
N HIS A 125 31.56 -12.08 -12.95
CA HIS A 125 32.49 -11.35 -12.09
C HIS A 125 31.76 -10.53 -11.02
N LEU A 126 30.70 -9.80 -11.41
CA LEU A 126 29.91 -8.98 -10.49
C LEU A 126 29.10 -9.80 -9.49
N LEU A 127 28.56 -10.94 -9.91
CA LEU A 127 27.85 -11.85 -9.01
C LEU A 127 28.80 -12.46 -7.97
N HIS A 128 29.95 -12.96 -8.40
CA HIS A 128 30.91 -13.62 -7.51
C HIS A 128 31.61 -12.64 -6.55
N SER A 129 32.06 -11.50 -7.07
CA SER A 129 32.90 -10.56 -6.31
C SER A 129 32.08 -9.53 -5.53
N PHE A 130 30.89 -9.15 -6.02
CA PHE A 130 30.09 -8.06 -5.46
C PHE A 130 28.66 -8.45 -5.09
N ARG A 131 28.21 -9.69 -5.38
CA ARG A 131 26.80 -10.13 -5.25
C ARG A 131 25.83 -9.20 -5.99
N CYS A 132 26.28 -8.66 -7.10
CA CYS A 132 25.53 -7.73 -7.94
C CYS A 132 25.14 -8.41 -9.25
N LEU A 133 23.87 -8.30 -9.62
CA LEU A 133 23.31 -8.78 -10.87
C LEU A 133 23.07 -7.57 -11.79
N PRO A 134 23.95 -7.35 -12.78
CA PRO A 134 23.78 -6.25 -13.72
C PRO A 134 22.63 -6.53 -14.69
N LEU A 135 21.78 -5.53 -14.91
CA LEU A 135 20.84 -5.50 -16.02
C LEU A 135 21.41 -4.60 -17.13
N PHE A 136 21.76 -5.22 -18.26
CA PHE A 136 22.19 -4.49 -19.44
C PHE A 136 20.98 -4.10 -20.29
N LEU A 137 20.80 -2.80 -20.49
CA LEU A 137 19.72 -2.25 -21.30
C LEU A 137 20.26 -1.71 -22.64
N PRO A 138 19.61 -1.99 -23.77
CA PRO A 138 19.91 -1.31 -25.03
C PRO A 138 19.82 0.21 -24.86
N THR A 139 20.76 0.96 -25.44
CA THR A 139 20.88 2.43 -25.26
C THR A 139 19.58 3.18 -25.55
N GLU A 140 18.89 2.80 -26.63
CA GLU A 140 17.62 3.42 -27.02
C GLU A 140 16.51 3.14 -26.00
N LEU A 141 16.42 1.90 -25.51
CA LEU A 141 15.44 1.51 -24.50
C LEU A 141 15.72 2.22 -23.17
N HIS A 142 16.99 2.27 -22.74
CA HIS A 142 17.42 2.99 -21.55
C HIS A 142 17.09 4.48 -21.66
N SER A 143 17.37 5.12 -22.80
CA SER A 143 17.06 6.53 -23.05
C SER A 143 15.56 6.81 -22.90
N ARG A 144 14.71 6.03 -23.57
CA ARG A 144 13.24 6.21 -23.51
C ARG A 144 12.65 5.91 -22.13
N PHE A 145 13.20 4.93 -21.42
CA PHE A 145 12.81 4.63 -20.05
C PHE A 145 13.26 5.71 -19.06
N TYR A 146 14.57 5.94 -18.95
CA TYR A 146 15.15 6.77 -17.90
C TYR A 146 15.04 8.25 -18.21
N LEU A 147 15.59 8.70 -19.35
CA LEU A 147 15.54 10.12 -19.73
C LEU A 147 14.13 10.53 -20.19
N GLY A 148 13.42 9.63 -20.87
CA GLY A 148 12.04 9.83 -21.30
C GLY A 148 11.05 9.71 -20.14
N PHE A 149 10.59 8.51 -19.82
CA PHE A 149 9.48 8.34 -18.87
C PHE A 149 9.83 8.78 -17.44
N CYS A 150 10.97 8.33 -16.89
CA CYS A 150 11.33 8.63 -15.50
C CYS A 150 11.65 10.12 -15.29
N LYS A 151 12.56 10.70 -16.08
CA LYS A 151 13.02 12.09 -15.88
C LYS A 151 12.16 13.16 -16.53
N ARG A 152 11.45 12.86 -17.63
CA ARG A 152 10.60 13.85 -18.33
C ARG A 152 9.14 13.82 -17.88
N HIS A 153 8.65 12.70 -17.33
CA HIS A 153 7.26 12.58 -16.88
C HIS A 153 7.13 12.37 -15.38
N LEU A 154 7.67 11.28 -14.83
CA LEU A 154 7.45 10.95 -13.41
C LEU A 154 8.10 11.96 -12.46
N TRP A 155 9.36 12.32 -12.71
CA TRP A 155 10.11 13.23 -11.86
C TRP A 155 9.45 14.62 -11.74
N PRO A 156 9.13 15.32 -12.85
CA PRO A 156 8.37 16.58 -12.78
C PRO A 156 7.03 16.44 -12.07
N LEU A 157 6.24 15.42 -12.40
CA LEU A 157 4.92 15.20 -11.82
C LEU A 157 4.99 15.02 -10.30
N PHE A 158 5.94 14.20 -9.83
CA PHE A 158 6.11 13.92 -8.40
C PHE A 158 6.63 15.14 -7.63
N HIS A 159 7.23 16.10 -8.34
CA HIS A 159 7.68 17.39 -7.81
C HIS A 159 6.72 18.55 -8.15
N TYR A 160 5.44 18.23 -8.41
CA TYR A 160 4.35 19.19 -8.59
C TYR A 160 4.47 20.10 -9.83
N LEU A 161 5.28 19.71 -10.82
CA LEU A 161 5.33 20.38 -12.11
C LEU A 161 4.36 19.71 -13.09
N LEU A 162 3.30 20.44 -13.44
CA LEU A 162 2.31 20.00 -14.43
C LEU A 162 2.81 20.24 -15.86
N PRO A 163 2.46 19.34 -16.82
CA PRO A 163 2.76 19.51 -18.24
C PRO A 163 1.82 20.54 -18.90
N LEU A 164 1.89 21.79 -18.45
CA LEU A 164 1.04 22.87 -18.95
C LEU A 164 1.50 23.35 -20.33
N SER A 165 2.80 23.29 -20.63
CA SER A 165 3.35 23.56 -21.96
C SER A 165 4.34 22.49 -22.40
N PRO A 166 4.47 22.23 -23.72
CA PRO A 166 5.48 21.30 -24.25
C PRO A 166 6.93 21.67 -23.88
N GLU A 167 7.16 22.93 -23.50
CA GLU A 167 8.47 23.46 -23.11
C GLU A 167 8.83 23.11 -21.67
N LEU A 168 7.86 23.14 -20.74
CA LEU A 168 8.07 22.89 -19.30
C LEU A 168 7.92 21.42 -18.90
N ALA A 169 7.01 20.67 -19.55
CA ALA A 169 6.92 19.22 -19.39
C ALA A 169 6.17 18.57 -20.57
N SER A 170 6.68 17.44 -21.08
CA SER A 170 6.11 16.83 -22.29
C SER A 170 4.72 16.25 -22.07
N ARG A 171 3.90 16.35 -23.11
CA ARG A 171 2.64 15.59 -23.22
C ARG A 171 2.93 14.10 -23.09
N PHE A 172 2.01 13.36 -22.48
CA PHE A 172 2.14 11.93 -22.27
C PHE A 172 2.41 11.19 -23.59
N ASP A 173 3.48 10.40 -23.61
CA ASP A 173 3.84 9.54 -24.74
C ASP A 173 3.69 8.06 -24.33
N ARG A 174 2.73 7.38 -24.95
CA ARG A 174 2.44 5.95 -24.71
C ARG A 174 3.64 5.06 -25.04
N SER A 175 4.49 5.49 -25.96
CA SER A 175 5.68 4.77 -26.38
C SER A 175 6.75 4.78 -25.26
N LEU A 176 6.86 5.88 -24.49
CA LEU A 176 7.73 5.96 -23.31
C LEU A 176 7.20 5.10 -22.17
N TRP A 177 5.87 5.06 -21.99
CA TRP A 177 5.25 4.14 -21.03
C TRP A 177 5.54 2.67 -21.38
N GLN A 178 5.44 2.28 -22.65
CA GLN A 178 5.80 0.93 -23.09
C GLN A 178 7.26 0.59 -22.80
N ALA A 179 8.18 1.53 -23.03
CA ALA A 179 9.58 1.36 -22.63
C ALA A 179 9.73 1.16 -21.12
N TYR A 180 9.01 1.94 -20.30
CA TYR A 180 9.01 1.81 -18.84
C TYR A 180 8.53 0.43 -18.37
N VAL A 181 7.42 -0.04 -18.90
CA VAL A 181 6.88 -1.38 -18.59
C VAL A 181 7.83 -2.48 -19.06
N SER A 182 8.45 -2.31 -20.23
CA SER A 182 9.41 -3.28 -20.78
C SER A 182 10.66 -3.41 -19.92
N VAL A 183 11.23 -2.28 -19.47
CA VAL A 183 12.38 -2.30 -18.55
C VAL A 183 11.99 -2.93 -17.21
N ASN A 184 10.83 -2.58 -16.64
CA ASN A 184 10.36 -3.20 -15.39
C ASN A 184 10.18 -4.72 -15.53
N LYS A 185 9.76 -5.21 -16.71
CA LYS A 185 9.70 -6.65 -17.00
C LYS A 185 11.10 -7.27 -17.05
N LEU A 186 12.08 -6.63 -17.69
CA LEU A 186 13.47 -7.11 -17.73
C LEU A 186 14.10 -7.16 -16.33
N PHE A 187 13.79 -6.19 -15.48
CA PHE A 187 14.16 -6.22 -14.06
C PHE A 187 13.55 -7.43 -13.35
N ALA A 188 12.28 -7.74 -13.62
CA ALA A 188 11.63 -8.92 -13.06
C ALA A 188 12.38 -10.19 -13.50
N ASP A 189 12.63 -10.34 -14.80
CA ASP A 189 13.37 -11.49 -15.34
C ASP A 189 14.74 -11.64 -14.67
N LYS A 190 15.45 -10.54 -14.39
CA LYS A 190 16.76 -10.58 -13.71
C LYS A 190 16.66 -11.00 -12.24
N VAL A 191 15.61 -10.59 -11.53
CA VAL A 191 15.35 -11.03 -10.14
C VAL A 191 15.03 -12.53 -10.11
N LEU A 192 14.31 -13.05 -11.11
CA LEU A 192 13.94 -14.46 -11.20
C LEU A 192 15.15 -15.40 -11.34
N GLU A 193 16.30 -14.91 -11.80
CA GLU A 193 17.53 -15.72 -11.93
C GLU A 193 18.13 -16.14 -10.58
N VAL A 194 17.87 -15.40 -9.49
CA VAL A 194 18.54 -15.62 -8.18
C VAL A 194 17.58 -15.93 -7.04
N ILE A 195 16.30 -15.59 -7.21
CA ILE A 195 15.31 -15.65 -6.15
C ILE A 195 14.94 -17.08 -5.72
N SER A 196 14.85 -17.28 -4.42
CA SER A 196 14.25 -18.44 -3.78
C SER A 196 12.95 -17.98 -3.09
N PRO A 197 11.78 -18.16 -3.71
CA PRO A 197 10.55 -17.46 -3.35
C PRO A 197 10.03 -17.74 -1.94
N ASP A 198 10.36 -18.92 -1.37
CA ASP A 198 9.89 -19.33 -0.04
C ASP A 198 10.69 -18.69 1.12
N HIS A 199 11.88 -18.16 0.82
CA HIS A 199 12.82 -17.70 1.85
C HIS A 199 13.25 -16.24 1.68
N ASP A 200 13.35 -15.77 0.43
CA ASP A 200 13.91 -14.46 0.14
C ASP A 200 12.90 -13.33 0.36
N SER A 201 13.44 -12.18 0.76
CA SER A 201 12.70 -10.92 0.74
C SER A 201 13.20 -10.05 -0.40
N VAL A 202 12.28 -9.54 -1.22
CA VAL A 202 12.61 -8.60 -2.29
C VAL A 202 12.23 -7.19 -1.86
N TRP A 203 13.19 -6.28 -1.90
CA TRP A 203 12.99 -4.88 -1.56
C TRP A 203 13.27 -3.99 -2.79
N LEU A 204 12.20 -3.43 -3.32
CA LEU A 204 12.20 -2.57 -4.51
C LEU A 204 12.35 -1.10 -4.11
N HIS A 205 13.16 -0.37 -4.87
CA HIS A 205 13.42 1.05 -4.61
C HIS A 205 13.05 1.97 -5.76
N ASP A 206 12.26 2.98 -5.40
CA ASP A 206 12.02 4.23 -6.11
C ASP A 206 11.11 4.18 -7.36
N TYR A 207 10.77 5.38 -7.86
CA TYR A 207 9.77 5.59 -8.92
C TYR A 207 10.12 4.92 -10.27
N HIS A 208 11.37 4.52 -10.48
CA HIS A 208 11.81 3.81 -11.69
C HIS A 208 11.18 2.42 -11.82
N LEU A 209 10.80 1.81 -10.68
CA LEU A 209 10.42 0.39 -10.59
C LEU A 209 8.99 0.17 -10.05
N MET A 210 8.07 1.12 -10.26
CA MET A 210 6.71 1.00 -9.70
C MET A 210 5.84 -0.03 -10.41
N ALA A 211 6.19 -0.45 -11.64
CA ALA A 211 5.50 -1.52 -12.37
C ALA A 211 6.03 -2.94 -12.04
N LEU A 212 7.23 -3.03 -11.47
CA LEU A 212 7.91 -4.28 -11.13
C LEU A 212 7.15 -5.18 -10.14
N PRO A 213 6.47 -4.67 -9.09
CA PRO A 213 5.80 -5.56 -8.14
C PRO A 213 4.77 -6.49 -8.80
N THR A 214 4.04 -6.01 -9.81
CA THR A 214 3.08 -6.82 -10.56
C THR A 214 3.76 -7.99 -11.28
N PHE A 215 4.90 -7.75 -11.92
CA PHE A 215 5.61 -8.79 -12.66
C PHE A 215 6.16 -9.88 -11.74
N LEU A 216 6.68 -9.51 -10.57
CA LEU A 216 7.15 -10.46 -9.57
C LEU A 216 5.99 -11.28 -9.00
N ARG A 217 4.88 -10.63 -8.62
CA ARG A 217 3.70 -11.33 -8.09
C ARG A 217 3.06 -12.29 -9.08
N LYS A 218 3.07 -11.95 -10.37
CA LYS A 218 2.56 -12.83 -11.43
C LYS A 218 3.33 -14.15 -11.50
N ARG A 219 4.60 -14.16 -11.09
CA ARG A 219 5.41 -15.39 -11.01
C ARG A 219 5.27 -16.06 -9.66
N PHE A 220 5.27 -15.28 -8.58
CA PHE A 220 5.22 -15.78 -7.21
C PHE A 220 4.16 -15.01 -6.39
N ASN A 221 2.97 -15.62 -6.26
CA ASN A 221 1.83 -14.97 -5.58
C ASN A 221 2.12 -14.68 -4.09
N CYS A 222 2.97 -15.47 -3.43
CA CYS A 222 3.30 -15.38 -2.01
C CYS A 222 4.73 -14.86 -1.72
N LEU A 223 5.33 -14.11 -2.65
CA LEU A 223 6.66 -13.52 -2.43
C LEU A 223 6.64 -12.46 -1.31
N LYS A 224 7.64 -12.41 -0.43
CA LYS A 224 7.82 -11.29 0.52
C LYS A 224 8.31 -10.06 -0.24
N LEU A 225 7.45 -9.06 -0.42
CA LEU A 225 7.73 -7.96 -1.34
C LEU A 225 7.53 -6.58 -0.69
N GLY A 226 8.63 -5.86 -0.48
CA GLY A 226 8.62 -4.47 -0.03
C GLY A 226 8.89 -3.50 -1.17
N PHE A 227 8.27 -2.32 -1.14
CA PHE A 227 8.58 -1.19 -2.01
C PHE A 227 8.83 0.06 -1.19
N PHE A 228 9.84 0.86 -1.53
CA PHE A 228 10.10 2.14 -0.86
C PHE A 228 10.27 3.26 -1.89
N LEU A 229 9.48 4.34 -1.76
CA LEU A 229 9.57 5.52 -2.63
C LEU A 229 10.47 6.59 -2.00
N HIS A 230 11.54 6.98 -2.70
CA HIS A 230 12.47 8.00 -2.24
C HIS A 230 12.11 9.42 -2.70
N SER A 231 11.36 9.52 -3.81
CA SER A 231 10.74 10.77 -4.28
C SER A 231 9.54 11.19 -3.41
N PRO A 232 9.08 12.45 -3.46
CA PRO A 232 7.75 12.78 -2.95
C PRO A 232 6.66 11.98 -3.70
N PHE A 233 5.51 11.81 -3.05
CA PHE A 233 4.29 11.36 -3.71
C PHE A 233 3.31 12.54 -3.82
N PRO A 234 2.85 12.90 -5.02
CA PRO A 234 2.05 14.10 -5.23
C PRO A 234 0.60 13.90 -4.76
N SER A 235 -0.09 15.01 -4.46
CA SER A 235 -1.51 15.01 -4.11
C SER A 235 -2.37 14.37 -5.22
N SER A 236 -3.58 13.91 -4.87
CA SER A 236 -4.48 13.25 -5.82
C SER A 236 -4.87 14.12 -7.01
N GLU A 237 -4.92 15.45 -6.85
CA GLU A 237 -5.18 16.41 -7.93
C GLU A 237 -4.05 16.47 -8.96
N ILE A 238 -2.81 16.35 -8.52
CA ILE A 238 -1.65 16.32 -9.42
C ILE A 238 -1.48 14.92 -9.98
N TYR A 239 -1.57 13.88 -9.14
CA TYR A 239 -1.38 12.49 -9.57
C TYR A 239 -2.39 12.06 -10.64
N ARG A 240 -3.64 12.56 -10.59
CA ARG A 240 -4.69 12.19 -11.57
C ARG A 240 -4.41 12.67 -12.99
N THR A 241 -3.48 13.62 -13.19
CA THR A 241 -3.08 14.04 -14.54
C THR A 241 -2.24 12.99 -15.26
N LEU A 242 -1.72 11.97 -14.55
CA LEU A 242 -1.03 10.83 -15.15
C LEU A 242 -2.04 9.89 -15.82
N PRO A 243 -1.93 9.62 -17.13
CA PRO A 243 -2.88 8.74 -17.82
C PRO A 243 -2.84 7.29 -17.34
N VAL A 244 -1.68 6.80 -16.87
CA VAL A 244 -1.45 5.41 -16.40
C VAL A 244 -1.45 5.28 -14.87
N ARG A 245 -2.15 6.21 -14.20
CA ARG A 245 -2.22 6.33 -12.74
C ARG A 245 -2.73 5.06 -12.05
N GLU A 246 -3.77 4.42 -12.60
CA GLU A 246 -4.35 3.24 -11.97
C GLU A 246 -3.43 2.03 -12.09
N GLU A 247 -2.78 1.84 -13.23
CA GLU A 247 -1.83 0.74 -13.46
C GLU A 247 -0.65 0.83 -12.49
N ILE A 248 -0.14 2.04 -12.23
CA ILE A 248 0.92 2.25 -11.25
C ILE A 248 0.44 1.97 -9.83
N LEU A 249 -0.72 2.51 -9.41
CA LEU A 249 -1.27 2.25 -8.08
C LEU A 249 -1.52 0.76 -7.84
N ARG A 250 -2.20 0.08 -8.77
CA ARG A 250 -2.48 -1.36 -8.70
C ARG A 250 -1.20 -2.17 -8.65
N SER A 251 -0.17 -1.73 -9.36
CA SER A 251 1.14 -2.37 -9.29
C SER A 251 1.79 -2.18 -7.92
N LEU A 252 1.80 -0.98 -7.35
CA LEU A 252 2.33 -0.77 -6.01
C LEU A 252 1.59 -1.60 -4.95
N LEU A 253 0.27 -1.74 -5.07
CA LEU A 253 -0.58 -2.58 -4.21
C LEU A 253 -0.33 -4.10 -4.34
N ASN A 254 0.50 -4.53 -5.30
CA ASN A 254 0.99 -5.91 -5.33
C ASN A 254 2.12 -6.16 -4.30
N SER A 255 2.73 -5.12 -3.72
CA SER A 255 3.65 -5.22 -2.57
C SER A 255 2.92 -5.57 -1.27
N ASP A 256 3.63 -6.11 -0.28
CA ASP A 256 3.11 -6.30 1.09
C ASP A 256 3.33 -5.05 1.95
N LEU A 257 4.50 -4.42 1.81
CA LEU A 257 4.86 -3.21 2.55
C LEU A 257 5.27 -2.10 1.58
N ILE A 258 4.66 -0.92 1.72
CA ILE A 258 4.98 0.27 0.93
C ILE A 258 5.50 1.37 1.87
N GLY A 259 6.73 1.83 1.63
CA GLY A 259 7.42 2.82 2.44
C GLY A 259 7.44 4.22 1.81
N PHE A 260 7.26 5.24 2.64
CA PHE A 260 7.41 6.65 2.29
C PHE A 260 8.25 7.38 3.35
N HIS A 261 8.88 8.49 2.98
CA HIS A 261 9.66 9.31 3.92
C HIS A 261 8.82 10.07 4.94
N THR A 262 7.69 10.66 4.52
CA THR A 262 6.87 11.53 5.37
C THR A 262 5.42 11.06 5.38
N PHE A 263 4.69 11.47 6.42
CA PHE A 263 3.26 11.21 6.52
C PHE A 263 2.48 11.84 5.36
N ASP A 264 2.88 13.02 4.88
CA ASP A 264 2.21 13.66 3.74
C ASP A 264 2.27 12.83 2.46
N TYR A 265 3.44 12.25 2.16
CA TYR A 265 3.59 11.41 0.96
C TYR A 265 2.71 10.15 1.07
N ALA A 266 2.71 9.50 2.23
CA ALA A 266 1.84 8.36 2.49
C ALA A 266 0.35 8.73 2.41
N ARG A 267 -0.06 9.84 3.02
CA ARG A 267 -1.43 10.36 2.98
C ARG A 267 -1.89 10.65 1.56
N HIS A 268 -1.03 11.22 0.72
CA HIS A 268 -1.34 11.45 -0.68
C HIS A 268 -1.52 10.14 -1.46
N PHE A 269 -0.67 9.14 -1.23
CA PHE A 269 -0.84 7.80 -1.81
C PHE A 269 -2.18 7.17 -1.40
N LEU A 270 -2.51 7.20 -0.11
CA LEU A 270 -3.79 6.69 0.41
C LEU A 270 -5.00 7.42 -0.20
N SER A 271 -4.92 8.75 -0.34
CA SER A 271 -5.94 9.55 -1.03
C SER A 271 -6.11 9.14 -2.49
N CYS A 272 -5.01 8.86 -3.20
CA CYS A 272 -5.07 8.34 -4.57
C CYS A 272 -5.71 6.95 -4.62
N CYS A 273 -5.36 6.03 -3.71
CA CYS A 273 -5.99 4.71 -3.62
C CYS A 273 -7.49 4.81 -3.33
N SER A 274 -7.90 5.70 -2.43
CA SER A 274 -9.32 5.93 -2.12
C SER A 274 -10.08 6.52 -3.30
N ARG A 275 -9.62 7.65 -3.86
CA ARG A 275 -10.34 8.36 -4.93
C ARG A 275 -10.34 7.60 -6.26
N MET A 276 -9.24 6.95 -6.61
CA MET A 276 -9.12 6.25 -7.91
C MET A 276 -9.65 4.82 -7.82
N LEU A 277 -9.28 4.08 -6.77
CA LEU A 277 -9.56 2.65 -6.66
C LEU A 277 -10.70 2.32 -5.68
N GLY A 278 -11.26 3.29 -4.96
CA GLY A 278 -12.34 3.06 -3.99
C GLY A 278 -11.89 2.34 -2.72
N LEU A 279 -10.58 2.34 -2.42
CA LEU A 279 -10.02 1.60 -1.30
C LEU A 279 -10.10 2.41 -0.01
N THR A 280 -10.57 1.76 1.06
CA THR A 280 -10.53 2.31 2.42
C THR A 280 -9.29 1.80 3.14
N TYR A 281 -8.60 2.68 3.86
CA TYR A 281 -7.51 2.27 4.77
C TYR A 281 -7.98 2.33 6.22
N GLN A 282 -7.33 1.54 7.07
CA GLN A 282 -7.53 1.55 8.51
C GLN A 282 -6.22 1.91 9.18
N SER A 283 -6.30 2.58 10.34
CA SER A 283 -5.15 2.77 11.21
C SER A 283 -5.38 2.03 12.51
N HIS A 284 -4.51 1.06 12.81
CA HIS A 284 -4.58 0.27 14.04
C HIS A 284 -3.21 0.25 14.73
N ARG A 285 -3.16 0.64 16.01
CA ARG A 285 -1.94 0.62 16.85
C ARG A 285 -0.72 1.28 16.18
N GLY A 286 -0.93 2.37 15.44
CA GLY A 286 0.12 3.12 14.75
C GLY A 286 0.55 2.56 13.39
N TYR A 287 -0.06 1.48 12.91
CA TYR A 287 0.09 0.97 11.55
C TYR A 287 -1.03 1.50 10.65
N ILE A 288 -0.73 1.70 9.37
CA ILE A 288 -1.71 2.06 8.35
C ILE A 288 -1.79 0.91 7.37
N GLU A 289 -2.99 0.38 7.16
CA GLU A 289 -3.21 -0.85 6.38
C GLU A 289 -4.34 -0.64 5.38
N LEU A 290 -4.17 -1.20 4.18
CA LEU A 290 -5.18 -1.29 3.13
C LEU A 290 -5.57 -2.75 2.95
N ASP A 291 -6.87 -3.04 2.96
CA ASP A 291 -7.36 -4.33 2.48
C ASP A 291 -7.48 -4.30 0.95
N TYR A 292 -6.74 -5.19 0.29
CA TYR A 292 -6.68 -5.30 -1.16
C TYR A 292 -6.88 -6.75 -1.57
N TYR A 293 -8.12 -7.10 -1.91
CA TYR A 293 -8.51 -8.46 -2.33
C TYR A 293 -8.15 -9.54 -1.31
N GLY A 294 -8.41 -9.29 -0.02
CA GLY A 294 -8.13 -10.22 1.08
C GLY A 294 -6.67 -10.25 1.49
N ARG A 295 -5.82 -9.40 0.90
CA ARG A 295 -4.45 -9.15 1.36
C ARG A 295 -4.40 -7.84 2.13
N THR A 296 -3.63 -7.83 3.20
CA THR A 296 -3.27 -6.59 3.90
C THR A 296 -2.02 -6.00 3.25
N VAL A 297 -2.13 -4.77 2.74
CA VAL A 297 -1.00 -3.96 2.27
C VAL A 297 -0.70 -2.92 3.33
N SER A 298 0.46 -3.05 3.96
CA SER A 298 0.91 -2.17 5.02
C SER A 298 1.62 -0.93 4.46
N ILE A 299 1.37 0.23 5.05
CA ILE A 299 2.05 1.49 4.73
C ILE A 299 2.97 1.88 5.87
N LYS A 300 4.26 2.06 5.56
CA LYS A 300 5.30 2.50 6.50
C LYS A 300 5.72 3.92 6.19
N ILE A 301 5.81 4.74 7.24
CA ILE A 301 6.40 6.07 7.16
C ILE A 301 7.72 6.02 7.91
N LEU A 302 8.82 6.26 7.20
CA LEU A 302 10.15 6.17 7.77
C LEU A 302 11.14 7.05 6.97
N PRO A 303 11.55 8.20 7.53
CA PRO A 303 12.65 8.98 6.99
C PRO A 303 13.92 8.13 6.88
N VAL A 304 14.61 8.16 5.74
CA VAL A 304 15.90 7.51 5.64
C VAL A 304 17.00 8.37 6.27
N GLY A 305 17.91 7.73 6.98
CA GLY A 305 19.06 8.37 7.63
C GLY A 305 20.35 8.30 6.82
N ILE A 306 21.45 8.66 7.47
CA ILE A 306 22.81 8.63 6.93
C ILE A 306 23.64 7.51 7.55
N HIS A 307 24.77 7.13 6.95
CA HIS A 307 25.70 6.16 7.54
C HIS A 307 26.74 6.85 8.45
N LEU A 308 26.52 6.80 9.76
CA LEU A 308 27.38 7.46 10.76
C LEU A 308 28.84 6.98 10.70
N GLY A 309 29.08 5.67 10.72
CA GLY A 309 30.44 5.12 10.69
C GLY A 309 31.24 5.49 9.45
N GLN A 310 30.60 5.65 8.29
CA GLN A 310 31.26 6.12 7.08
C GLN A 310 31.67 7.58 7.19
N LEU A 311 30.77 8.45 7.64
CA LEU A 311 31.05 9.88 7.81
C LEU A 311 32.17 10.09 8.83
N GLN A 312 32.15 9.38 9.95
CA GLN A 312 33.22 9.43 10.95
C GLN A 312 34.58 8.99 10.39
N ARG A 313 34.62 7.94 9.56
CA ARG A 313 35.85 7.52 8.87
C ARG A 313 36.39 8.62 7.96
N VAL A 314 35.54 9.23 7.15
CA VAL A 314 35.94 10.30 6.22
C VAL A 314 36.40 11.56 6.95
N LEU A 315 35.72 11.93 8.05
CA LEU A 315 36.13 13.06 8.90
C LEU A 315 37.48 12.84 9.60
N SER A 316 37.92 11.58 9.73
CA SER A 316 39.20 11.22 10.37
C SER A 316 40.35 11.06 9.37
N LEU A 317 40.11 11.30 8.08
CA LEU A 317 41.14 11.27 7.04
C LEU A 317 42.04 12.51 7.13
N HIS A 318 43.34 12.31 6.94
CA HIS A 318 44.31 13.40 6.91
C HIS A 318 44.03 14.38 5.76
N GLU A 319 43.54 13.88 4.62
CA GLU A 319 43.12 14.69 3.47
C GLU A 319 41.96 15.63 3.82
N THR A 320 41.02 15.17 4.66
CA THR A 320 39.92 16.00 5.17
C THR A 320 40.47 17.10 6.05
N GLU A 321 41.31 16.77 7.04
CA GLU A 321 41.93 17.73 7.96
C GLU A 321 42.73 18.80 7.20
N ALA A 322 43.58 18.38 6.26
CA ALA A 322 44.40 19.27 5.44
C ALA A 322 43.54 20.14 4.49
N LYS A 323 42.38 19.65 4.05
CA LYS A 323 41.45 20.45 3.25
C LYS A 323 40.69 21.46 4.12
N VAL A 324 40.26 21.08 5.32
CA VAL A 324 39.63 22.01 6.28
C VAL A 324 40.58 23.16 6.61
N ALA A 325 41.84 22.87 6.93
CA ALA A 325 42.85 23.90 7.21
C ALA A 325 42.99 24.91 6.06
N ARG A 326 43.05 24.41 4.81
CA ARG A 326 43.12 25.26 3.61
C ARG A 326 41.86 26.11 3.40
N ILE A 327 40.68 25.56 3.67
CA ILE A 327 39.42 26.32 3.55
C ILE A 327 39.38 27.43 4.61
N MET A 328 39.78 27.13 5.85
CA MET A 328 39.83 28.13 6.93
C MET A 328 40.83 29.25 6.62
N GLU A 329 41.99 28.93 6.05
CA GLU A 329 42.96 29.92 5.59
C GLU A 329 42.41 30.77 4.43
N GLN A 330 41.79 30.12 3.43
CA GLN A 330 41.22 30.79 2.27
C GLN A 330 40.11 31.78 2.65
N PHE A 331 39.30 31.46 3.67
CA PHE A 331 38.16 32.26 4.12
C PHE A 331 38.39 32.90 5.49
N ALA A 332 39.65 33.21 5.82
CA ALA A 332 40.00 33.91 7.04
C ALA A 332 39.18 35.21 7.18
N ASP A 333 38.65 35.44 8.39
CA ASP A 333 37.78 36.57 8.74
C ASP A 333 36.47 36.68 7.92
N LYS A 334 36.05 35.59 7.25
CA LYS A 334 34.77 35.50 6.54
C LYS A 334 33.81 34.54 7.23
N THR A 335 32.53 34.77 7.03
CA THR A 335 31.44 33.88 7.46
C THR A 335 30.99 33.05 6.28
N LEU A 336 31.02 31.72 6.42
CA LEU A 336 30.82 30.80 5.32
C LEU A 336 29.40 30.23 5.30
N LEU A 337 28.63 30.60 4.27
CA LEU A 337 27.36 29.99 3.90
C LEU A 337 27.61 28.88 2.88
N LEU A 338 26.91 27.75 2.98
CA LEU A 338 27.11 26.61 2.10
C LEU A 338 25.81 26.10 1.50
N GLY A 339 25.76 26.03 0.16
CA GLY A 339 24.74 25.30 -0.58
C GLY A 339 25.37 24.11 -1.31
N VAL A 340 24.70 22.96 -1.31
CA VAL A 340 25.11 21.77 -2.07
C VAL A 340 23.88 21.22 -2.76
N ASP A 341 23.85 21.24 -4.09
CA ASP A 341 22.67 20.85 -4.84
C ASP A 341 23.06 20.24 -6.18
N ASP A 342 22.18 19.41 -6.74
CA ASP A 342 22.31 18.96 -8.12
C ASP A 342 21.74 20.03 -9.05
N PHE A 343 22.28 20.17 -10.27
CA PHE A 343 21.67 21.01 -11.30
C PHE A 343 20.30 20.45 -11.73
N ASP A 344 19.27 20.88 -11.02
CA ASP A 344 17.88 20.48 -11.18
C ASP A 344 16.96 21.65 -10.78
N ILE A 345 15.88 21.86 -11.53
CA ILE A 345 14.93 22.96 -11.34
C ILE A 345 14.29 22.96 -9.95
N PHE A 346 14.16 21.78 -9.32
CA PHE A 346 13.50 21.64 -8.02
C PHE A 346 14.42 21.97 -6.84
N LYS A 347 15.73 22.15 -7.06
CA LYS A 347 16.69 22.48 -6.00
C LYS A 347 16.75 23.97 -5.66
N GLY A 348 16.10 24.84 -6.43
CA GLY A 348 15.98 26.25 -6.08
C GLY A 348 17.32 26.99 -5.97
N ILE A 349 18.34 26.59 -6.75
CA ILE A 349 19.67 27.22 -6.73
C ILE A 349 19.56 28.71 -7.05
N SER A 350 18.81 29.08 -8.11
CA SER A 350 18.59 30.47 -8.50
C SER A 350 17.95 31.28 -7.37
N LEU A 351 16.90 30.75 -6.72
CA LEU A 351 16.23 31.41 -5.59
C LEU A 351 17.17 31.64 -4.40
N LYS A 352 18.04 30.67 -4.11
CA LYS A 352 19.06 30.79 -3.06
C LYS A 352 20.06 31.91 -3.36
N LEU A 353 20.50 32.02 -4.61
CA LEU A 353 21.41 33.08 -5.05
C LEU A 353 20.75 34.45 -4.99
N LEU A 354 19.47 34.56 -5.39
CA LEU A 354 18.71 35.80 -5.25
C LEU A 354 18.54 36.21 -3.78
N ALA A 355 18.33 35.25 -2.88
CA ALA A 355 18.29 35.54 -1.45
C ALA A 355 19.64 35.98 -0.88
N MET A 356 20.75 35.44 -1.39
CA MET A 356 22.09 35.95 -1.06
C MET A 356 22.30 37.38 -1.58
N GLU A 357 21.82 37.69 -2.78
CA GLU A 357 21.85 39.05 -3.32
C GLU A 357 21.04 40.01 -2.43
N GLN A 358 19.84 39.60 -2.02
CA GLN A 358 18.97 40.37 -1.14
C GLN A 358 19.59 40.58 0.25
N LEU A 359 20.25 39.56 0.81
CA LEU A 359 21.00 39.67 2.07
C LEU A 359 22.05 40.77 1.96
N LEU A 360 22.84 40.80 0.88
CA LEU A 360 23.88 41.82 0.67
C LEU A 360 23.28 43.20 0.40
N ALA A 361 22.12 43.28 -0.24
CA ALA A 361 21.41 44.52 -0.50
C ALA A 361 20.90 45.15 0.82
N SER A 362 20.14 44.39 1.60
CA SER A 362 19.41 44.84 2.79
C SER A 362 20.26 44.87 4.06
N HIS A 363 21.20 43.93 4.21
CA HIS A 363 22.04 43.78 5.40
C HIS A 363 23.50 44.13 5.07
N THR A 364 23.77 45.41 4.88
CA THR A 364 25.08 45.94 4.44
C THR A 364 26.26 45.52 5.32
N LYS A 365 26.00 45.16 6.60
CA LYS A 365 26.97 44.61 7.57
C LYS A 365 27.68 43.33 7.08
N TRP A 366 27.06 42.57 6.18
CA TRP A 366 27.60 41.32 5.64
C TRP A 366 28.45 41.50 4.38
N ARG A 367 28.42 42.68 3.75
CA ARG A 367 29.26 42.96 2.58
C ARG A 367 30.73 42.86 2.96
N GLY A 368 31.50 42.09 2.18
CA GLY A 368 32.91 41.83 2.47
C GLY A 368 33.14 40.82 3.60
N LYS A 369 32.10 40.29 4.25
CA LYS A 369 32.21 39.34 5.36
C LYS A 369 31.57 37.98 5.04
N ALA A 370 30.35 37.96 4.50
CA ALA A 370 29.68 36.72 4.16
C ALA A 370 30.12 36.20 2.78
N VAL A 371 30.35 34.89 2.67
CA VAL A 371 30.65 34.20 1.41
C VAL A 371 29.73 32.99 1.28
N LEU A 372 29.01 32.89 0.17
CA LEU A 372 28.25 31.70 -0.21
C LEU A 372 29.08 30.81 -1.12
N VAL A 373 29.47 29.63 -0.63
CA VAL A 373 29.98 28.55 -1.48
C VAL A 373 28.79 27.70 -1.94
N GLN A 374 28.51 27.71 -3.24
CA GLN A 374 27.51 26.84 -3.85
C GLN A 374 28.23 25.73 -4.61
N ILE A 375 28.14 24.50 -4.11
CA ILE A 375 28.57 23.29 -4.81
C ILE A 375 27.40 22.83 -5.67
N ALA A 376 27.60 22.81 -6.99
CA ALA A 376 26.60 22.37 -7.95
C ALA A 376 27.03 21.06 -8.60
N ASN A 377 26.44 19.95 -8.17
CA ASN A 377 26.70 18.63 -8.73
C ASN A 377 26.12 18.52 -10.15
N PRO A 378 26.69 17.65 -11.01
CA PRO A 378 26.16 17.42 -12.34
C PRO A 378 24.68 17.02 -12.34
N ALA A 379 23.93 17.50 -13.34
CA ALA A 379 22.53 17.14 -13.51
C ALA A 379 22.35 15.63 -13.72
N ARG A 380 21.33 15.06 -13.07
CA ARG A 380 20.96 13.63 -13.22
C ARG A 380 20.10 13.35 -14.46
N GLY A 381 19.77 14.39 -15.23
CA GLY A 381 18.98 14.36 -16.46
C GLY A 381 19.58 15.24 -17.53
N ARG A 382 18.95 15.28 -18.71
CA ARG A 382 19.34 16.13 -19.83
C ARG A 382 18.10 16.84 -20.34
N GLY A 383 18.20 18.11 -20.69
CA GLY A 383 17.04 18.89 -21.15
C GLY A 383 17.35 20.37 -21.29
N LYS A 384 16.35 21.11 -21.79
CA LYS A 384 16.40 22.57 -21.89
C LYS A 384 16.40 23.20 -20.50
N ASP A 385 15.53 22.71 -19.61
CA ASP A 385 15.35 23.23 -18.25
C ASP A 385 16.66 23.20 -17.43
N VAL A 386 17.42 22.11 -17.54
CA VAL A 386 18.74 21.99 -16.89
C VAL A 386 19.71 23.06 -17.39
N LYS A 387 19.75 23.27 -18.71
CA LYS A 387 20.62 24.28 -19.33
C LYS A 387 20.20 25.69 -18.95
N GLU A 388 18.90 25.93 -18.83
CA GLU A 388 18.34 27.22 -18.40
C GLU A 388 18.71 27.52 -16.95
N VAL A 389 18.55 26.55 -16.03
CA VAL A 389 19.00 26.71 -14.63
C VAL A 389 20.49 26.95 -14.54
N GLN A 390 21.30 26.23 -15.33
CA GLN A 390 22.74 26.47 -15.39
C GLN A 390 23.05 27.90 -15.84
N ALA A 391 22.49 28.34 -16.96
CA ALA A 391 22.71 29.68 -17.51
C ALA A 391 22.27 30.79 -16.55
N GLU A 392 21.09 30.63 -15.93
CA GLU A 392 20.56 31.54 -14.93
C GLU A 392 21.48 31.60 -13.70
N THR A 393 21.91 30.45 -13.18
CA THR A 393 22.84 30.34 -12.06
C THR A 393 24.13 31.09 -12.34
N PHE A 394 24.77 30.85 -13.50
CA PHE A 394 26.01 31.55 -13.87
C PHE A 394 25.81 33.06 -13.99
N SER A 395 24.70 33.49 -14.60
CA SER A 395 24.36 34.90 -14.76
C SER A 395 24.17 35.61 -13.41
N ILE A 396 23.42 35.00 -12.48
CA ILE A 396 23.20 35.57 -11.14
C ILE A 396 24.51 35.62 -10.35
N VAL A 397 25.32 34.56 -10.38
CA VAL A 397 26.63 34.52 -9.70
C VAL A 397 27.54 35.63 -10.20
N GLN A 398 27.63 35.81 -11.52
CA GLN A 398 28.42 36.89 -12.12
C GLN A 398 27.91 38.26 -11.65
N ARG A 399 26.60 38.50 -11.75
CA ARG A 399 25.97 39.77 -11.33
C ARG A 399 26.26 40.11 -9.87
N ILE A 400 26.12 39.15 -8.95
CA ILE A 400 26.38 39.35 -7.52
C ILE A 400 27.86 39.69 -7.28
N ASN A 401 28.76 38.93 -7.90
CA ASN A 401 30.20 39.13 -7.72
C ASN A 401 30.68 40.45 -8.34
N ASP A 402 30.12 40.88 -9.47
CA ASP A 402 30.45 42.17 -10.10
C ASP A 402 29.93 43.36 -9.27
N THR A 403 28.76 43.20 -8.63
CA THR A 403 28.11 44.27 -7.86
C THR A 403 28.67 44.43 -6.44
N TYR A 404 28.93 43.31 -5.75
CA TYR A 404 29.31 43.32 -4.33
C TYR A 404 30.73 42.79 -4.06
N GLY A 405 31.38 42.21 -5.07
CA GLY A 405 32.74 41.69 -4.96
C GLY A 405 33.83 42.73 -5.26
N ASN A 406 35.07 42.31 -5.06
CA ASN A 406 36.28 43.02 -5.43
C ASN A 406 37.43 42.02 -5.68
N SER A 407 38.65 42.49 -5.94
CA SER A 407 39.79 41.61 -6.29
C SER A 407 40.09 40.54 -5.24
N ASN A 408 39.80 40.80 -3.96
CA ASN A 408 40.14 39.93 -2.84
C ASN A 408 38.89 39.31 -2.16
N TYR A 409 37.69 39.57 -2.69
CA TYR A 409 36.44 39.12 -2.10
C TYR A 409 35.42 38.81 -3.19
N LYS A 410 34.95 37.56 -3.22
CA LYS A 410 33.81 37.13 -4.04
C LYS A 410 32.69 36.69 -3.10
N PRO A 411 31.55 37.42 -3.07
CA PRO A 411 30.41 37.03 -2.24
C PRO A 411 29.86 35.64 -2.58
N VAL A 412 29.99 35.18 -3.83
CA VAL A 412 29.55 33.84 -4.24
C VAL A 412 30.66 33.09 -4.96
N ILE A 413 30.93 31.86 -4.50
CA ILE A 413 31.85 30.92 -5.11
C ILE A 413 31.06 29.71 -5.59
N LEU A 414 30.94 29.60 -6.91
CA LEU A 414 30.31 28.46 -7.55
C LEU A 414 31.37 27.38 -7.84
N ILE A 415 31.14 26.17 -7.34
CA ILE A 415 31.94 24.98 -7.65
C ILE A 415 31.07 24.07 -8.51
N ASP A 416 31.33 24.08 -9.81
CA ASP A 416 30.57 23.37 -10.85
C ASP A 416 31.24 22.05 -11.29
N LYS A 417 31.99 21.42 -10.38
CA LYS A 417 32.67 20.14 -10.61
C LYS A 417 32.37 19.15 -9.48
N PRO A 418 32.32 17.85 -9.79
CA PRO A 418 32.20 16.81 -8.76
C PRO A 418 33.35 16.93 -7.76
N LEU A 419 33.02 16.96 -6.47
CA LEU A 419 34.00 16.96 -5.39
C LEU A 419 34.19 15.55 -4.84
N PRO A 420 35.43 15.14 -4.54
CA PRO A 420 35.68 13.98 -3.70
C PRO A 420 34.96 14.11 -2.35
N PHE A 421 34.56 12.98 -1.77
CA PHE A 421 33.77 12.99 -0.55
C PHE A 421 34.46 13.71 0.62
N TYR A 422 35.77 13.50 0.80
CA TYR A 422 36.55 14.19 1.84
C TYR A 422 36.54 15.73 1.67
N GLU A 423 36.55 16.22 0.43
CA GLU A 423 36.53 17.65 0.12
C GLU A 423 35.15 18.25 0.39
N ARG A 424 34.07 17.54 0.02
CA ARG A 424 32.69 17.93 0.38
C ARG A 424 32.52 18.00 1.90
N MET A 425 33.00 16.99 2.63
CA MET A 425 32.95 16.97 4.10
C MET A 425 33.73 18.14 4.71
N ALA A 426 34.88 18.51 4.13
CA ALA A 426 35.66 19.64 4.61
C ALA A 426 34.90 20.97 4.49
N TYR A 427 34.12 21.18 3.42
CA TYR A 427 33.23 22.35 3.33
C TYR A 427 32.12 22.32 4.39
N TYR A 428 31.52 21.15 4.66
CA TYR A 428 30.53 21.03 5.74
C TYR A 428 31.11 21.37 7.11
N VAL A 429 32.33 20.91 7.41
CA VAL A 429 33.02 21.24 8.66
C VAL A 429 33.22 22.75 8.78
N ALA A 430 33.70 23.40 7.72
CA ALA A 430 34.02 24.82 7.73
C ALA A 430 32.80 25.76 7.74
N ALA A 431 31.66 25.34 7.15
CA ALA A 431 30.52 26.22 6.93
C ALA A 431 29.76 26.61 8.21
N ASP A 432 29.60 27.92 8.44
CA ASP A 432 28.87 28.48 9.59
C ASP A 432 27.35 28.24 9.49
N CYS A 433 26.80 28.25 8.27
CA CYS A 433 25.42 27.90 8.02
C CYS A 433 25.26 27.18 6.68
N CYS A 434 24.44 26.12 6.67
CA CYS A 434 24.07 25.40 5.45
C CYS A 434 22.66 25.82 4.99
N LEU A 435 22.54 26.08 3.69
CA LEU A 435 21.34 26.59 3.02
C LEU A 435 20.76 25.50 2.11
N ILE A 436 19.62 24.94 2.51
CA ILE A 436 18.91 23.89 1.77
C ILE A 436 17.51 24.40 1.42
N THR A 437 17.43 25.15 0.33
CA THR A 437 16.25 25.92 -0.09
C THR A 437 15.57 25.32 -1.32
N ALA A 438 15.58 23.99 -1.45
CA ALA A 438 14.90 23.31 -2.55
C ALA A 438 13.39 23.59 -2.52
N VAL A 439 12.80 23.88 -3.69
CA VAL A 439 11.36 24.12 -3.82
C VAL A 439 10.56 22.83 -3.59
N ARG A 440 11.12 21.68 -3.98
CA ARG A 440 10.54 20.38 -3.64
C ARG A 440 11.63 19.33 -3.65
N ASP A 441 11.66 18.49 -2.63
CA ASP A 441 12.62 17.38 -2.57
C ASP A 441 12.04 16.20 -1.80
N GLY A 442 12.40 14.98 -2.20
CA GLY A 442 11.98 13.75 -1.56
C GLY A 442 12.50 13.66 -0.12
N MET A 443 13.68 13.05 0.03
CA MET A 443 14.52 13.21 1.22
C MET A 443 15.81 13.91 0.82
N ASN A 444 16.24 14.88 1.63
CA ASN A 444 17.54 15.52 1.47
C ASN A 444 18.43 15.16 2.66
N LEU A 445 19.55 14.48 2.39
CA LEU A 445 20.47 14.00 3.41
C LEU A 445 21.61 14.98 3.73
N ILE A 446 21.79 16.03 2.93
CA ILE A 446 22.84 17.04 3.14
C ILE A 446 22.74 17.70 4.53
N PRO A 447 21.54 18.09 5.04
CA PRO A 447 21.43 18.58 6.40
C PRO A 447 21.99 17.61 7.43
N TYR A 448 21.75 16.30 7.28
CA TYR A 448 22.21 15.28 8.22
C TYR A 448 23.74 15.11 8.14
N GLU A 449 24.29 15.07 6.93
CA GLU A 449 25.74 15.05 6.70
C GLU A 449 26.42 16.28 7.33
N TYR A 450 25.83 17.47 7.15
CA TYR A 450 26.32 18.72 7.72
C TYR A 450 26.31 18.70 9.25
N ILE A 451 25.23 18.24 9.88
CA ILE A 451 25.14 18.14 11.34
C ILE A 451 26.27 17.24 11.88
N ILE A 452 26.49 16.07 11.27
CA ILE A 452 27.57 15.16 11.69
C ILE A 452 28.96 15.75 11.42
N ALA A 453 29.15 16.47 10.31
CA ALA A 453 30.40 17.16 10.02
C ALA A 453 30.72 18.23 11.07
N ARG A 454 29.70 18.99 11.52
CA ARG A 454 29.84 20.03 12.54
C ARG A 454 30.06 19.49 13.95
N GLN A 455 29.62 18.25 14.22
CA GLN A 455 30.03 17.55 15.44
C GLN A 455 31.54 17.32 15.45
N GLY A 456 32.10 16.91 14.31
CA GLY A 456 33.54 16.76 14.09
C GLY A 456 34.18 15.66 14.94
N ASN A 457 35.49 15.79 15.17
CA ASN A 457 36.30 14.93 16.02
C ASN A 457 37.45 15.74 16.65
N GLU A 458 38.26 15.13 17.53
CA GLU A 458 39.33 15.84 18.23
C GLU A 458 40.44 16.37 17.32
N ASN A 459 40.70 15.74 16.17
CA ASN A 459 41.69 16.24 15.22
C ASN A 459 41.19 17.51 14.53
N LEU A 460 39.95 17.50 14.08
CA LEU A 460 39.31 18.67 13.48
C LEU A 460 39.14 19.80 14.48
N ASN A 461 38.90 19.52 15.76
CA ASN A 461 38.89 20.55 16.81
C ASN A 461 40.24 21.27 16.86
N ARG A 462 41.35 20.53 16.81
CA ARG A 462 42.70 21.12 16.78
C ARG A 462 42.93 21.97 15.54
N VAL A 463 42.50 21.51 14.36
CA VAL A 463 42.60 22.28 13.11
C VAL A 463 41.78 23.57 13.17
N LEU A 464 40.60 23.53 13.81
CA LEU A 464 39.72 24.68 13.98
C LEU A 464 40.11 25.59 15.16
N GLY A 465 41.18 25.24 15.91
CA GLY A 465 41.60 26.00 17.09
C GLY A 465 40.61 25.94 18.27
N LEU A 466 39.72 24.93 18.30
CA LEU A 466 38.73 24.73 19.34
C LEU A 466 39.33 23.92 20.50
N SER A 467 39.10 24.36 21.74
CA SER A 467 39.46 23.57 22.92
C SER A 467 38.60 22.30 23.04
N SER A 468 39.17 21.25 23.65
CA SER A 468 38.41 20.03 23.95
C SER A 468 37.27 20.37 24.93
N GLY A 469 36.08 19.83 24.65
CA GLY A 469 34.86 20.12 25.42
C GLY A 469 34.06 21.35 24.98
N VAL A 470 34.48 22.08 23.93
CA VAL A 470 33.66 23.18 23.37
C VAL A 470 32.37 22.62 22.76
N ALA A 471 31.24 23.18 23.18
CA ALA A 471 29.92 22.85 22.65
C ALA A 471 29.84 23.11 21.14
N LYS A 472 29.31 22.12 20.42
CA LYS A 472 29.24 22.12 18.96
C LYS A 472 28.07 22.96 18.47
N LYS A 473 28.20 23.49 17.25
CA LYS A 473 27.21 24.39 16.65
C LYS A 473 27.03 24.16 15.17
N SER A 474 25.80 24.19 14.71
CA SER A 474 25.41 24.10 13.30
C SER A 474 24.18 24.95 13.05
N MET A 475 24.17 25.70 11.97
CA MET A 475 23.01 26.48 11.56
C MET A 475 22.45 26.02 10.22
N LEU A 476 21.13 25.85 10.16
CA LEU A 476 20.41 25.37 9.00
C LEU A 476 19.30 26.34 8.63
N VAL A 477 19.33 26.83 7.39
CA VAL A 477 18.17 27.45 6.73
C VAL A 477 17.60 26.40 5.79
N LEU A 478 16.36 25.98 6.07
CA LEU A 478 15.80 24.75 5.54
C LEU A 478 14.43 25.00 4.92
N SER A 479 14.24 24.59 3.67
CA SER A 479 12.94 24.63 3.03
C SER A 479 11.91 23.80 3.81
N GLU A 480 10.68 24.29 3.92
CA GLU A 480 9.57 23.51 4.48
C GLU A 480 9.07 22.39 3.53
N PHE A 481 9.52 22.38 2.28
CA PHE A 481 9.03 21.50 1.21
C PHE A 481 9.93 20.30 0.91
N ILE A 482 10.81 19.94 1.85
CA ILE A 482 11.70 18.79 1.76
C ILE A 482 11.43 17.78 2.87
N GLY A 483 11.63 16.49 2.59
CA GLY A 483 11.22 15.42 3.52
C GLY A 483 11.95 15.36 4.86
N CYS A 484 13.14 15.96 5.00
CA CYS A 484 13.84 16.03 6.29
C CYS A 484 13.40 17.23 7.16
N SER A 485 12.61 18.16 6.62
CA SER A 485 12.19 19.37 7.34
C SER A 485 11.39 19.07 8.62
N PRO A 486 10.42 18.13 8.62
CA PRO A 486 9.71 17.75 9.84
C PRO A 486 10.62 17.18 10.93
N SER A 487 11.68 16.46 10.53
CA SER A 487 12.65 15.84 11.44
C SER A 487 13.58 16.86 12.12
N LEU A 488 13.93 17.94 11.44
CA LEU A 488 14.93 18.92 11.90
C LEU A 488 14.30 20.15 12.56
N SER A 489 13.51 19.95 13.62
CA SER A 489 12.76 21.03 14.30
C SER A 489 13.56 22.23 14.81
N GLY A 490 14.88 22.13 14.96
CA GLY A 490 15.77 23.25 15.29
C GLY A 490 16.22 24.12 14.10
N ALA A 491 15.86 23.76 12.86
CA ALA A 491 16.26 24.52 11.67
C ALA A 491 15.38 25.78 11.50
N ILE A 492 15.90 26.81 10.87
CA ILE A 492 15.12 27.99 10.46
C ILE A 492 14.38 27.60 9.18
N ARG A 493 13.07 27.36 9.30
CA ARG A 493 12.25 26.95 8.17
C ARG A 493 11.88 28.13 7.30
N VAL A 494 11.99 27.96 5.99
CA VAL A 494 11.69 29.00 5.00
C VAL A 494 10.83 28.45 3.88
N ASN A 495 10.01 29.33 3.33
CA ASN A 495 9.40 29.14 2.03
C ASN A 495 10.37 29.68 0.97
N PRO A 496 11.01 28.84 0.14
CA PRO A 496 12.07 29.29 -0.76
C PRO A 496 11.62 30.23 -1.88
N TRP A 497 10.30 30.39 -2.11
CA TRP A 497 9.76 31.35 -3.07
C TRP A 497 9.73 32.77 -2.53
N ASP A 498 9.78 32.93 -1.21
CA ASP A 498 9.88 34.22 -0.54
C ASP A 498 11.35 34.58 -0.32
N ILE A 499 11.92 35.29 -1.30
CA ILE A 499 13.35 35.66 -1.32
C ILE A 499 13.72 36.54 -0.11
N GLU A 500 12.81 37.42 0.32
CA GLU A 500 13.04 38.29 1.48
C GLU A 500 13.08 37.47 2.76
N ALA A 501 12.10 36.59 2.98
CA ALA A 501 12.10 35.70 4.14
C ALA A 501 13.32 34.78 4.19
N VAL A 502 13.80 34.29 3.05
CA VAL A 502 15.03 33.49 2.99
C VAL A 502 16.24 34.35 3.36
N SER A 503 16.35 35.57 2.85
CA SER A 503 17.40 36.53 3.20
C SER A 503 17.40 36.83 4.71
N ASP A 504 16.25 37.12 5.30
CA ASP A 504 16.10 37.42 6.73
C ASP A 504 16.43 36.20 7.60
N ALA A 505 16.11 35.00 7.12
CA ALA A 505 16.51 33.75 7.76
C ALA A 505 18.04 33.53 7.70
N MET A 506 18.70 33.93 6.61
CA MET A 506 20.18 33.92 6.55
C MET A 506 20.76 34.90 7.57
N ASP A 507 20.26 36.14 7.64
CA ASP A 507 20.71 37.14 8.62
C ASP A 507 20.54 36.62 10.06
N SER A 508 19.34 36.11 10.35
CA SER A 508 18.98 35.53 11.65
C SER A 508 19.89 34.35 12.02
N ALA A 509 20.21 33.46 11.06
CA ALA A 509 21.09 32.32 11.31
C ALA A 509 22.51 32.77 11.70
N LEU A 510 23.02 33.82 11.06
CA LEU A 510 24.36 34.33 11.28
C LEU A 510 24.47 35.09 12.61
N GLU A 511 23.49 35.93 12.94
CA GLU A 511 23.45 36.74 14.17
C GLU A 511 23.01 35.96 15.42
N MET A 512 22.49 34.74 15.25
CA MET A 512 21.96 33.95 16.35
C MET A 512 22.98 33.80 17.50
N PRO A 513 22.56 33.99 18.76
CA PRO A 513 23.43 33.80 19.91
C PRO A 513 24.04 32.39 19.95
N GLU A 514 25.31 32.29 20.32
CA GLU A 514 26.06 31.03 20.29
C GLU A 514 25.42 29.92 21.14
N THR A 515 24.80 30.27 22.27
CA THR A 515 24.06 29.32 23.13
C THR A 515 22.86 28.70 22.41
N GLU A 516 22.12 29.50 21.64
CA GLU A 516 20.99 29.02 20.84
C GLU A 516 21.46 28.12 19.69
N LYS A 517 22.58 28.49 19.03
CA LYS A 517 23.20 27.64 17.99
C LYS A 517 23.60 26.26 18.54
N GLN A 518 24.11 26.22 19.77
CA GLN A 518 24.49 24.97 20.46
C GLN A 518 23.27 24.10 20.78
N LEU A 519 22.21 24.69 21.33
CA LEU A 519 20.97 23.97 21.65
C LEU A 519 20.31 23.36 20.40
N ARG A 520 20.29 24.12 19.29
CA ARG A 520 19.76 23.63 18.00
C ARG A 520 20.60 22.48 17.45
N HIS A 521 21.92 22.62 17.51
CA HIS A 521 22.85 21.57 17.09
C HIS A 521 22.65 20.28 17.88
N GLU A 522 22.61 20.34 19.21
CA GLU A 522 22.45 19.17 20.08
C GLU A 522 21.14 18.43 19.74
N LYS A 523 20.04 19.17 19.59
CA LYS A 523 18.73 18.60 19.22
C LYS A 523 18.80 17.88 17.87
N HIS A 524 19.45 18.48 16.89
CA HIS A 524 19.62 17.89 15.56
C HIS A 524 20.54 16.68 15.58
N TYR A 525 21.67 16.76 16.28
CA TYR A 525 22.64 15.69 16.41
C TYR A 525 22.04 14.46 17.09
N GLN A 526 21.28 14.65 18.17
CA GLN A 526 20.58 13.56 18.86
C GLN A 526 19.62 12.80 17.93
N TYR A 527 18.86 13.52 17.09
CA TYR A 527 17.95 12.89 16.13
C TYR A 527 18.72 12.12 15.05
N VAL A 528 19.69 12.79 14.40
CA VAL A 528 20.43 12.22 13.26
C VAL A 528 21.32 11.05 13.68
N SER A 529 21.85 11.05 14.91
CA SER A 529 22.67 9.95 15.44
C SER A 529 21.87 8.71 15.83
N THR A 530 20.56 8.84 16.06
CA THR A 530 19.67 7.73 16.43
C THR A 530 18.85 7.19 15.26
N HIS A 531 18.58 8.03 14.26
CA HIS A 531 17.80 7.69 13.06
C HIS A 531 18.72 7.57 11.84
N ASP A 532 19.67 6.64 11.93
CA ASP A 532 20.63 6.37 10.85
C ASP A 532 20.04 5.45 9.76
N VAL A 533 20.82 5.19 8.71
CA VAL A 533 20.41 4.28 7.63
C VAL A 533 20.16 2.84 8.13
N GLY A 534 20.81 2.43 9.21
CA GLY A 534 20.65 1.12 9.82
C GLY A 534 19.31 0.99 10.52
N TYR A 535 18.90 1.99 11.30
CA TYR A 535 17.57 2.06 11.90
C TYR A 535 16.48 1.98 10.82
N TRP A 536 16.65 2.71 9.70
CA TRP A 536 15.73 2.66 8.56
C TRP A 536 15.62 1.24 7.97
N ALA A 537 16.74 0.60 7.69
CA ALA A 537 16.78 -0.72 7.07
C ALA A 537 16.17 -1.81 7.96
N HIS A 538 16.57 -1.89 9.22
CA HIS A 538 16.05 -2.89 10.17
C HIS A 538 14.56 -2.72 10.40
N SER A 539 14.10 -1.48 10.62
CA SER A 539 12.68 -1.21 10.89
C SER A 539 11.81 -1.58 9.70
N PHE A 540 12.26 -1.33 8.47
CA PHE A 540 11.50 -1.69 7.27
C PHE A 540 11.45 -3.21 7.08
N LEU A 541 12.59 -3.91 7.18
CA LEU A 541 12.63 -5.37 7.01
C LEU A 541 11.87 -6.12 8.11
N GLN A 542 11.92 -5.65 9.35
CA GLN A 542 11.15 -6.22 10.45
C GLN A 542 9.64 -6.09 10.22
N ASP A 543 9.19 -4.93 9.74
CA ASP A 543 7.77 -4.72 9.40
C ASP A 543 7.35 -5.52 8.16
N LEU A 544 8.26 -5.72 7.20
CA LEU A 544 8.01 -6.57 6.04
C LEU A 544 7.81 -8.03 6.48
N GLU A 545 8.72 -8.54 7.30
CA GLU A 545 8.60 -9.89 7.86
C GLU A 545 7.31 -10.06 8.66
N ARG A 546 6.96 -9.07 9.50
CA ARG A 546 5.71 -9.06 10.26
C ARG A 546 4.48 -9.11 9.35
N THR A 547 4.44 -8.29 8.31
CA THR A 547 3.30 -8.21 7.37
C THR A 547 3.13 -9.52 6.61
N CYS A 548 4.22 -10.22 6.31
CA CYS A 548 4.20 -11.48 5.56
C CYS A 548 3.95 -12.73 6.42
N LYS A 549 3.75 -12.62 7.75
CA LYS A 549 3.53 -13.79 8.63
C LYS A 549 2.37 -14.68 8.18
N ASP A 550 1.31 -14.06 7.67
CA ASP A 550 0.08 -14.75 7.26
C ASP A 550 0.19 -15.42 5.88
N HIS A 551 1.27 -15.18 5.10
CA HIS A 551 1.41 -15.73 3.74
C HIS A 551 1.30 -17.26 3.70
N LEU A 552 1.74 -17.96 4.75
CA LEU A 552 1.66 -19.42 4.85
C LEU A 552 0.27 -19.94 5.23
N THR A 553 -0.57 -19.07 5.79
CA THR A 553 -1.91 -19.42 6.30
C THR A 553 -3.03 -19.18 5.28
N ARG A 554 -2.73 -18.45 4.19
CA ARG A 554 -3.69 -18.07 3.16
C ARG A 554 -3.35 -18.69 1.81
N ARG A 555 -4.38 -19.06 1.04
CA ARG A 555 -4.27 -19.45 -0.37
C ARG A 555 -4.33 -18.23 -1.26
N CYS A 556 -3.26 -17.97 -2.01
CA CYS A 556 -3.14 -16.81 -2.89
C CYS A 556 -3.28 -17.20 -4.37
N TRP A 557 -4.24 -16.58 -5.05
CA TRP A 557 -4.53 -16.79 -6.47
C TRP A 557 -4.24 -15.53 -7.28
N GLY A 558 -3.55 -15.68 -8.40
CA GLY A 558 -3.30 -14.59 -9.34
C GLY A 558 -4.46 -14.45 -10.32
N ILE A 559 -5.07 -13.27 -10.41
CA ILE A 559 -6.19 -12.99 -11.31
C ILE A 559 -5.87 -11.74 -12.14
N GLY A 560 -6.23 -11.75 -13.43
CA GLY A 560 -6.11 -10.60 -14.33
C GLY A 560 -4.93 -10.69 -15.30
N PHE A 561 -4.94 -9.79 -16.29
CA PHE A 561 -3.94 -9.72 -17.36
C PHE A 561 -3.17 -8.40 -17.30
N GLY A 562 -1.93 -8.40 -17.82
CA GLY A 562 -1.07 -7.21 -17.85
C GLY A 562 -0.88 -6.59 -16.46
N LEU A 563 -1.00 -5.27 -16.37
CA LEU A 563 -0.89 -4.49 -15.13
C LEU A 563 -2.21 -4.43 -14.33
N GLY A 564 -3.29 -5.06 -14.83
CA GLY A 564 -4.52 -5.31 -14.07
C GLY A 564 -4.45 -6.58 -13.21
N PHE A 565 -3.29 -7.26 -13.20
CA PHE A 565 -3.06 -8.43 -12.36
C PHE A 565 -3.11 -8.07 -10.87
N ARG A 566 -3.77 -8.93 -10.11
CA ARG A 566 -3.96 -8.81 -8.66
C ARG A 566 -3.88 -10.18 -8.02
N VAL A 567 -3.48 -10.21 -6.76
CA VAL A 567 -3.50 -11.43 -5.95
C VAL A 567 -4.69 -11.40 -5.03
N VAL A 568 -5.53 -12.44 -5.11
CA VAL A 568 -6.64 -12.67 -4.18
C VAL A 568 -6.17 -13.66 -3.12
N ALA A 569 -6.22 -13.27 -1.85
CA ALA A 569 -5.89 -14.15 -0.74
C ALA A 569 -7.17 -14.60 -0.02
N LEU A 570 -7.32 -15.91 0.13
CA LEU A 570 -8.44 -16.57 0.80
C LEU A 570 -7.93 -17.42 1.97
N ASP A 571 -8.75 -17.61 2.99
CA ASP A 571 -8.42 -18.51 4.10
C ASP A 571 -8.20 -19.96 3.61
N ASN A 572 -7.26 -20.70 4.20
CA ASN A 572 -7.00 -22.09 3.83
C ASN A 572 -8.23 -23.00 4.00
N ASN A 573 -9.13 -22.67 4.93
CA ASN A 573 -10.37 -23.38 5.18
C ASN A 573 -11.53 -22.91 4.30
N PHE A 574 -11.33 -21.88 3.48
CA PHE A 574 -12.33 -21.35 2.56
C PHE A 574 -12.61 -22.37 1.45
N LYS A 575 -13.83 -22.90 1.40
CA LYS A 575 -14.18 -23.99 0.49
C LYS A 575 -15.62 -23.92 0.00
N LYS A 576 -15.88 -24.51 -1.16
CA LYS A 576 -17.25 -24.62 -1.68
C LYS A 576 -18.11 -25.40 -0.69
N LEU A 577 -19.32 -24.92 -0.42
CA LEU A 577 -20.26 -25.62 0.44
C LEU A 577 -20.71 -26.92 -0.23
N SER A 578 -20.48 -28.05 0.42
CA SER A 578 -20.98 -29.35 -0.05
C SER A 578 -22.46 -29.49 0.33
N MET A 579 -23.31 -29.65 -0.68
CA MET A 579 -24.75 -29.91 -0.51
C MET A 579 -25.00 -31.15 0.36
N GLU A 580 -24.29 -32.24 0.10
CA GLU A 580 -24.45 -33.49 0.86
C GLU A 580 -24.13 -33.28 2.35
N ARG A 581 -23.03 -32.55 2.64
CA ARG A 581 -22.61 -32.29 4.02
C ARG A 581 -23.66 -31.46 4.77
N ILE A 582 -24.13 -30.37 4.17
CA ILE A 582 -25.09 -29.49 4.84
C ILE A 582 -26.45 -30.17 4.99
N LEU A 583 -26.93 -30.91 3.99
CA LEU A 583 -28.19 -31.66 4.09
C LEU A 583 -28.10 -32.77 5.14
N ALA A 584 -26.97 -33.47 5.25
CA ALA A 584 -26.74 -34.46 6.30
C ALA A 584 -26.65 -33.81 7.69
N ALA A 585 -26.10 -32.60 7.80
CA ALA A 585 -26.08 -31.82 9.05
C ALA A 585 -27.45 -31.33 9.46
N TYR A 586 -28.22 -30.86 8.48
CA TYR A 586 -29.58 -30.40 8.67
C TYR A 586 -30.47 -31.54 9.19
N ARG A 587 -30.46 -32.73 8.55
CA ARG A 587 -31.22 -33.92 9.00
C ARG A 587 -30.98 -34.34 10.46
N ARG A 588 -29.75 -34.21 10.96
CA ARG A 588 -29.38 -34.70 12.31
C ARG A 588 -29.61 -33.69 13.44
N THR A 589 -29.82 -32.42 13.10
CA THR A 589 -29.92 -31.30 14.06
C THR A 589 -31.38 -30.97 14.35
N LYS A 590 -31.65 -30.41 15.54
CA LYS A 590 -33.03 -30.16 16.02
C LYS A 590 -33.34 -28.69 16.28
N THR A 591 -32.33 -27.84 16.47
CA THR A 591 -32.49 -26.40 16.69
C THR A 591 -31.69 -25.66 15.62
N ARG A 592 -32.35 -25.37 14.51
CA ARG A 592 -31.75 -24.88 13.27
C ARG A 592 -32.01 -23.38 13.11
N ALA A 593 -30.95 -22.58 13.07
CA ALA A 593 -31.03 -21.15 12.80
C ALA A 593 -30.55 -20.86 11.37
N VAL A 594 -31.35 -20.17 10.56
CA VAL A 594 -30.99 -19.84 9.18
C VAL A 594 -31.13 -18.34 8.99
N LEU A 595 -30.04 -17.68 8.59
CA LEU A 595 -29.95 -16.25 8.33
C LEU A 595 -29.61 -16.04 6.86
N LEU A 596 -30.49 -15.35 6.15
CA LEU A 596 -30.35 -15.14 4.70
C LEU A 596 -30.39 -13.65 4.42
N ASP A 597 -29.38 -13.13 3.73
CA ASP A 597 -29.55 -11.86 3.04
C ASP A 597 -30.41 -12.04 1.79
N TYR A 598 -31.32 -11.10 1.56
CA TYR A 598 -32.24 -11.17 0.44
C TYR A 598 -31.71 -10.46 -0.80
N ASP A 599 -31.22 -9.23 -0.61
CA ASP A 599 -30.85 -8.32 -1.69
C ASP A 599 -29.55 -8.78 -2.35
N ASP A 600 -29.57 -9.06 -3.65
CA ASP A 600 -28.42 -9.49 -4.47
C ASP A 600 -27.74 -10.82 -4.05
N THR A 601 -28.16 -11.41 -2.92
CA THR A 601 -27.84 -12.78 -2.47
C THR A 601 -28.85 -13.80 -3.02
N VAL A 602 -30.07 -13.82 -2.46
CA VAL A 602 -31.14 -14.77 -2.84
C VAL A 602 -31.85 -14.33 -4.13
N MET A 603 -31.83 -13.03 -4.42
CA MET A 603 -32.28 -12.49 -5.69
C MET A 603 -31.09 -12.21 -6.61
N PRO A 604 -31.13 -12.59 -7.91
CA PRO A 604 -30.03 -12.28 -8.81
C PRO A 604 -29.87 -10.76 -8.99
N HIS A 605 -28.62 -10.32 -9.01
CA HIS A 605 -28.26 -8.91 -9.19
C HIS A 605 -28.85 -8.29 -10.48
N SER A 606 -28.83 -9.04 -11.59
CA SER A 606 -29.23 -8.56 -12.93
C SER A 606 -30.73 -8.33 -13.14
N THR A 607 -31.56 -8.57 -12.12
CA THR A 607 -33.02 -8.49 -12.22
C THR A 607 -33.53 -7.11 -11.82
N ILE A 608 -34.21 -6.42 -12.73
CA ILE A 608 -34.87 -5.13 -12.48
C ILE A 608 -36.03 -5.31 -11.48
N ASP A 609 -36.83 -6.37 -11.64
CA ASP A 609 -37.84 -6.73 -10.66
C ASP A 609 -37.17 -7.51 -9.51
N LYS A 610 -37.10 -6.86 -8.35
CA LYS A 610 -36.53 -7.43 -7.12
C LYS A 610 -37.57 -8.20 -6.29
N ARG A 611 -38.80 -8.42 -6.78
CA ARG A 611 -39.83 -9.21 -6.07
C ARG A 611 -39.45 -10.69 -5.98
N PRO A 612 -39.83 -11.39 -4.89
CA PRO A 612 -39.53 -12.82 -4.76
C PRO A 612 -40.34 -13.64 -5.77
N SER A 613 -39.72 -14.67 -6.32
CA SER A 613 -40.42 -15.66 -7.15
C SER A 613 -41.41 -16.48 -6.31
N SER A 614 -42.50 -16.96 -6.93
CA SER A 614 -43.47 -17.85 -6.26
C SER A 614 -42.79 -19.08 -5.65
N LYS A 615 -41.84 -19.66 -6.40
CA LYS A 615 -41.03 -20.80 -5.95
C LYS A 615 -40.25 -20.50 -4.66
N LEU A 616 -39.62 -19.33 -4.56
CA LEU A 616 -38.89 -18.93 -3.35
C LEU A 616 -39.83 -18.80 -2.14
N VAL A 617 -41.00 -18.20 -2.34
CA VAL A 617 -42.01 -18.05 -1.29
C VAL A 617 -42.52 -19.41 -0.80
N GLU A 618 -42.75 -20.37 -1.71
CA GLU A 618 -43.13 -21.75 -1.38
C GLU A 618 -42.06 -22.49 -0.56
N ILE A 619 -40.78 -22.35 -0.95
CA ILE A 619 -39.65 -22.94 -0.23
C ILE A 619 -39.53 -22.35 1.18
N LEU A 620 -39.56 -21.02 1.30
CA LEU A 620 -39.50 -20.35 2.59
C LEU A 620 -40.68 -20.72 3.49
N ASN A 621 -41.89 -20.84 2.94
CA ASN A 621 -43.06 -21.33 3.67
C ASN A 621 -42.85 -22.74 4.22
N THR A 622 -42.33 -23.63 3.39
CA THR A 622 -42.04 -25.02 3.77
C THR A 622 -41.03 -25.05 4.92
N LEU A 623 -39.94 -24.31 4.81
CA LEU A 623 -38.90 -24.22 5.84
C LEU A 623 -39.40 -23.56 7.13
N CYS A 624 -40.24 -22.53 7.03
CA CYS A 624 -40.79 -21.83 8.20
C CYS A 624 -41.88 -22.63 8.93
N ASN A 625 -42.48 -23.64 8.28
CA ASN A 625 -43.47 -24.53 8.89
C ASN A 625 -42.82 -25.68 9.68
N ASP A 626 -41.54 -25.95 9.47
CA ASP A 626 -40.75 -26.86 10.30
C ASP A 626 -40.48 -26.24 11.68
N LYS A 627 -40.93 -26.91 12.75
CA LYS A 627 -40.82 -26.42 14.13
C LYS A 627 -39.38 -26.35 14.64
N ASN A 628 -38.46 -27.10 14.00
CA ASN A 628 -37.05 -27.11 14.35
C ASN A 628 -36.30 -25.90 13.77
N ASN A 629 -36.94 -25.13 12.88
CA ASN A 629 -36.32 -24.03 12.17
C ASN A 629 -36.68 -22.65 12.75
N LEU A 630 -35.69 -21.78 12.76
CA LEU A 630 -35.85 -20.35 12.90
C LEU A 630 -35.18 -19.66 11.70
N ILE A 631 -36.00 -19.20 10.76
CA ILE A 631 -35.53 -18.55 9.53
C ILE A 631 -35.64 -17.02 9.69
N PHE A 632 -34.51 -16.33 9.48
CA PHE A 632 -34.38 -14.88 9.45
C PHE A 632 -33.98 -14.43 8.04
N LEU A 633 -34.77 -13.52 7.48
CA LEU A 633 -34.47 -12.84 6.23
C LEU A 633 -34.04 -11.39 6.53
N VAL A 634 -32.86 -11.00 6.07
CA VAL A 634 -32.32 -9.64 6.17
C VAL A 634 -32.44 -8.95 4.83
N SER A 635 -32.86 -7.70 4.82
CA SER A 635 -32.98 -6.92 3.59
C SER A 635 -32.78 -5.42 3.80
N ALA A 636 -32.29 -4.75 2.77
CA ALA A 636 -32.21 -3.31 2.60
C ALA A 636 -33.59 -2.64 2.38
N LYS A 637 -34.64 -3.43 2.09
CA LYS A 637 -35.99 -2.93 1.77
C LYS A 637 -36.73 -2.45 3.01
N SER A 638 -37.73 -1.59 2.78
CA SER A 638 -38.62 -1.05 3.81
C SER A 638 -39.57 -2.12 4.39
N ARG A 639 -40.15 -1.82 5.57
CA ARG A 639 -41.10 -2.70 6.26
C ARG A 639 -42.36 -2.99 5.44
N SER A 640 -42.86 -1.99 4.71
CA SER A 640 -44.04 -2.12 3.83
C SER A 640 -43.75 -3.12 2.72
N THR A 641 -42.67 -2.90 1.98
CA THR A 641 -42.23 -3.77 0.88
C THR A 641 -42.06 -5.22 1.33
N LEU A 642 -41.35 -5.47 2.45
CA LEU A 642 -41.18 -6.83 2.96
C LEU A 642 -42.49 -7.47 3.44
N SER A 643 -43.40 -6.67 4.01
CA SER A 643 -44.71 -7.16 4.43
C SER A 643 -45.58 -7.56 3.25
N ASP A 644 -45.50 -6.82 2.14
CA ASP A 644 -46.23 -7.11 0.92
C ASP A 644 -45.66 -8.36 0.23
N TRP A 645 -44.33 -8.47 0.14
CA TRP A 645 -43.66 -9.55 -0.58
C TRP A 645 -43.74 -10.91 0.13
N PHE A 646 -43.62 -10.91 1.46
CA PHE A 646 -43.59 -12.13 2.27
C PHE A 646 -44.80 -12.27 3.20
N GLY A 647 -45.90 -11.56 2.92
CA GLY A 647 -47.13 -11.62 3.73
C GLY A 647 -47.73 -13.03 3.85
N ASN A 648 -47.46 -13.89 2.86
CA ASN A 648 -47.89 -15.28 2.86
C ASN A 648 -47.03 -16.19 3.76
N CYS A 649 -45.89 -15.71 4.29
CA CYS A 649 -44.98 -16.46 5.16
C CYS A 649 -45.22 -16.15 6.64
N GLY A 650 -46.11 -16.93 7.28
CA GLY A 650 -46.58 -16.68 8.65
C GLY A 650 -45.49 -16.67 9.73
N ASN A 651 -44.52 -17.61 9.65
CA ASN A 651 -43.47 -17.81 10.67
C ASN A 651 -42.10 -17.26 10.27
N LEU A 652 -41.99 -16.51 9.17
CA LEU A 652 -40.72 -15.92 8.73
C LEU A 652 -40.36 -14.71 9.60
N ALA A 653 -39.17 -14.74 10.21
CA ALA A 653 -38.61 -13.55 10.84
C ALA A 653 -37.95 -12.67 9.78
N MET A 654 -38.22 -11.37 9.82
CA MET A 654 -37.74 -10.40 8.85
C MET A 654 -37.03 -9.24 9.53
N ALA A 655 -35.94 -8.80 8.92
CA ALA A 655 -35.21 -7.60 9.27
C ALA A 655 -35.21 -6.63 8.09
N ALA A 656 -35.87 -5.48 8.25
CA ALA A 656 -35.95 -4.41 7.25
C ALA A 656 -34.85 -3.37 7.49
N GLU A 657 -34.49 -2.65 6.44
CA GLU A 657 -33.46 -1.60 6.45
C GLU A 657 -32.17 -2.04 7.15
N HIS A 658 -31.60 -3.17 6.70
CA HIS A 658 -30.36 -3.74 7.20
C HIS A 658 -30.35 -4.08 8.71
N GLY A 659 -31.52 -4.29 9.31
CA GLY A 659 -31.64 -4.66 10.72
C GLY A 659 -32.10 -3.53 11.64
N CYS A 660 -32.50 -2.37 11.12
CA CYS A 660 -33.08 -1.31 11.93
C CYS A 660 -34.44 -1.73 12.51
N PHE A 661 -35.25 -2.45 11.73
CA PHE A 661 -36.53 -2.98 12.16
C PHE A 661 -36.57 -4.51 12.07
N LEU A 662 -37.17 -5.15 13.07
CA LEU A 662 -37.24 -6.60 13.17
C LEU A 662 -38.66 -7.04 13.50
N ARG A 663 -39.16 -8.05 12.77
CA ARG A 663 -40.45 -8.70 13.03
C ARG A 663 -40.24 -10.20 13.08
N LEU A 664 -40.70 -10.85 14.15
CA LEU A 664 -40.46 -12.29 14.38
C LEU A 664 -41.45 -13.21 13.67
N LYS A 665 -42.70 -12.75 13.47
CA LYS A 665 -43.79 -13.49 12.80
C LYS A 665 -44.75 -12.48 12.17
N ARG A 666 -45.58 -12.91 11.22
CA ARG A 666 -46.54 -12.05 10.53
C ARG A 666 -47.40 -11.21 11.49
N ASP A 667 -47.94 -11.85 12.52
CA ASP A 667 -48.87 -11.21 13.45
C ASP A 667 -48.16 -10.43 14.59
N SER A 668 -46.82 -10.40 14.59
CA SER A 668 -46.04 -9.60 15.55
C SER A 668 -45.84 -8.18 15.06
N ALA A 669 -45.85 -7.21 15.99
CA ALA A 669 -45.45 -5.85 15.67
C ALA A 669 -43.96 -5.77 15.29
N TRP A 670 -43.64 -4.86 14.37
CA TRP A 670 -42.26 -4.50 14.07
C TRP A 670 -41.61 -3.85 15.31
N LYS A 671 -40.46 -4.36 15.71
CA LYS A 671 -39.63 -3.81 16.78
C LYS A 671 -38.47 -3.02 16.18
N THR A 672 -38.24 -1.83 16.68
CA THR A 672 -37.05 -1.04 16.33
C THR A 672 -35.87 -1.51 17.15
N CYS A 673 -34.76 -1.86 16.50
CA CYS A 673 -33.59 -2.46 17.13
C CYS A 673 -32.54 -1.44 17.59
N VAL A 674 -32.58 -0.23 17.03
CA VAL A 674 -31.68 0.89 17.33
C VAL A 674 -32.53 2.08 17.80
N PRO A 675 -32.09 2.86 18.80
CA PRO A 675 -32.78 4.09 19.18
C PRO A 675 -32.84 5.01 17.96
N LEU A 676 -34.06 5.35 17.51
CA LEU A 676 -34.23 6.33 16.45
C LEU A 676 -33.89 7.69 17.06
N VAL A 677 -32.67 8.16 16.81
CA VAL A 677 -32.38 9.59 16.93
C VAL A 677 -33.20 10.30 15.85
N GLY A 678 -33.68 11.52 16.12
CA GLY A 678 -34.51 12.27 15.16
C GLY A 678 -33.93 12.22 13.75
N CYS A 679 -34.79 12.10 12.74
CA CYS A 679 -34.37 12.09 11.33
C CYS A 679 -33.98 13.49 10.83
N ASP A 680 -33.63 14.41 11.73
CA ASP A 680 -33.31 15.81 11.42
C ASP A 680 -32.08 15.91 10.51
N TRP A 681 -31.14 14.96 10.62
CA TRP A 681 -29.99 14.82 9.73
C TRP A 681 -30.40 14.65 8.25
N LYS A 682 -31.59 14.11 7.95
CA LYS A 682 -32.08 14.01 6.57
C LYS A 682 -32.31 15.38 5.95
N HIS A 683 -32.73 16.37 6.75
CA HIS A 683 -32.87 17.75 6.27
C HIS A 683 -31.53 18.37 5.87
N VAL A 684 -30.41 17.82 6.35
CA VAL A 684 -29.05 18.20 5.94
C VAL A 684 -28.58 17.38 4.75
N ALA A 685 -28.81 16.06 4.76
CA ALA A 685 -28.33 15.13 3.74
C ALA A 685 -29.09 15.25 2.40
N GLU A 686 -30.40 15.43 2.43
CA GLU A 686 -31.25 15.44 1.24
C GLU A 686 -30.94 16.59 0.28
N PRO A 687 -30.74 17.85 0.73
CA PRO A 687 -30.30 18.94 -0.17
C PRO A 687 -28.96 18.66 -0.85
N ILE A 688 -28.03 18.02 -0.13
CA ILE A 688 -26.73 17.63 -0.70
C ILE A 688 -26.95 16.56 -1.77
N MET A 689 -27.68 15.48 -1.47
CA MET A 689 -27.96 14.44 -2.47
C MET A 689 -28.70 15.00 -3.69
N LYS A 690 -29.63 15.94 -3.50
CA LYS A 690 -30.35 16.61 -4.59
C LYS A 690 -29.40 17.33 -5.55
N LEU A 691 -28.39 18.04 -5.03
CA LEU A 691 -27.36 18.67 -5.86
C LEU A 691 -26.62 17.65 -6.75
N TYR A 692 -26.26 16.49 -6.18
CA TYR A 692 -25.61 15.43 -6.95
C TYR A 692 -26.59 14.75 -7.92
N THR A 693 -27.88 14.65 -7.58
CA THR A 693 -28.91 14.15 -8.48
C THR A 693 -29.12 15.08 -9.68
N GLU A 694 -29.17 16.39 -9.47
CA GLU A 694 -29.32 17.39 -10.53
C GLU A 694 -28.12 17.43 -11.48
N THR A 695 -26.93 17.13 -10.97
CA THR A 695 -25.68 17.14 -11.74
C THR A 695 -25.30 15.78 -12.33
N THR A 696 -26.07 14.72 -12.04
CA THR A 696 -25.79 13.35 -12.50
C THR A 696 -27.02 12.73 -13.15
N ASP A 697 -27.09 12.80 -14.48
CA ASP A 697 -28.16 12.20 -15.26
C ASP A 697 -28.26 10.68 -15.00
N GLY A 698 -29.48 10.16 -14.88
CA GLY A 698 -29.74 8.75 -14.51
C GLY A 698 -29.60 8.43 -13.03
N SER A 699 -29.34 9.40 -12.16
CA SER A 699 -29.34 9.18 -10.71
C SER A 699 -30.68 9.51 -10.05
N THR A 700 -30.97 8.87 -8.92
CA THR A 700 -32.23 9.01 -8.17
C THR A 700 -31.98 9.00 -6.66
N ILE A 701 -32.93 9.53 -5.88
CA ILE A 701 -32.92 9.48 -4.42
C ILE A 701 -34.10 8.62 -3.97
N GLU A 702 -33.81 7.63 -3.13
CA GLU A 702 -34.79 6.82 -2.42
C GLU A 702 -34.80 7.24 -0.95
N ASP A 703 -35.91 7.86 -0.51
CA ASP A 703 -36.16 8.18 0.90
C ASP A 703 -36.82 6.99 1.59
N LYS A 704 -36.08 6.35 2.49
CA LYS A 704 -36.55 5.22 3.32
C LYS A 704 -37.02 5.73 4.67
N GLU A 705 -37.52 4.90 5.58
CA GLU A 705 -37.95 5.43 6.88
C GLU A 705 -36.76 5.96 7.70
N THR A 706 -35.66 5.21 7.74
CA THR A 706 -34.50 5.57 8.58
C THR A 706 -33.22 5.83 7.81
N ALA A 707 -33.26 5.70 6.48
CA ALA A 707 -32.10 5.89 5.61
C ALA A 707 -32.45 6.76 4.40
N LEU A 708 -31.42 7.31 3.76
CA LEU A 708 -31.52 8.02 2.50
C LEU A 708 -30.50 7.42 1.54
N VAL A 709 -30.94 7.03 0.35
CA VAL A 709 -30.09 6.36 -0.64
C VAL A 709 -30.06 7.17 -1.92
N TRP A 710 -28.87 7.54 -2.36
CA TRP A 710 -28.63 8.06 -3.69
C TRP A 710 -28.17 6.92 -4.61
N SER A 711 -28.96 6.60 -5.63
CA SER A 711 -28.65 5.57 -6.63
C SER A 711 -28.17 6.22 -7.92
N TYR A 712 -27.15 5.66 -8.54
CA TYR A 712 -26.63 6.07 -9.85
C TYR A 712 -26.57 4.88 -10.82
N GLU A 713 -27.42 3.88 -10.60
CA GLU A 713 -27.46 2.65 -11.40
C GLU A 713 -27.73 2.90 -12.89
N ASP A 714 -28.56 3.89 -13.22
CA ASP A 714 -28.87 4.26 -14.61
C ASP A 714 -27.97 5.38 -15.15
N ALA A 715 -27.00 5.85 -14.36
CA ALA A 715 -26.05 6.89 -14.78
C ALA A 715 -24.89 6.31 -15.60
N ASP A 716 -24.12 7.18 -16.27
CA ASP A 716 -22.84 6.78 -16.86
C ASP A 716 -21.93 6.14 -15.78
N PRO A 717 -21.39 4.93 -15.99
CA PRO A 717 -20.69 4.20 -14.92
C PRO A 717 -19.45 4.92 -14.39
N ASP A 718 -18.69 5.60 -15.25
CA ASP A 718 -17.46 6.28 -14.86
C ASP A 718 -17.78 7.61 -14.16
N PHE A 719 -18.71 8.38 -14.72
CA PHE A 719 -19.15 9.66 -14.15
C PHE A 719 -19.93 9.46 -12.85
N GLY A 720 -20.90 8.54 -12.83
CA GLY A 720 -21.69 8.19 -11.65
C GLY A 720 -20.80 7.67 -10.51
N SER A 721 -19.79 6.84 -10.80
CA SER A 721 -18.80 6.40 -9.82
C SER A 721 -17.95 7.55 -9.28
N CYS A 722 -17.57 8.52 -10.12
CA CYS A 722 -16.87 9.73 -9.68
C CYS A 722 -17.75 10.58 -8.74
N GLN A 723 -18.99 10.84 -9.15
CA GLN A 723 -19.98 11.60 -8.39
C GLN A 723 -20.30 10.93 -7.05
N ALA A 724 -20.44 9.60 -7.02
CA ALA A 724 -20.64 8.83 -5.80
C ALA A 724 -19.50 9.01 -4.79
N LYS A 725 -18.26 9.01 -5.26
CA LYS A 725 -17.07 9.21 -4.40
C LYS A 725 -17.01 10.64 -3.86
N GLU A 726 -17.40 11.63 -4.64
CA GLU A 726 -17.47 13.02 -4.17
C GLU A 726 -18.61 13.22 -3.18
N LEU A 727 -19.80 12.69 -3.49
CA LEU A 727 -20.97 12.70 -2.60
C LEU A 727 -20.65 12.02 -1.26
N LEU A 728 -19.96 10.88 -1.26
CA LEU A 728 -19.50 10.21 -0.04
C LEU A 728 -18.69 11.17 0.84
N ASN A 729 -17.62 11.75 0.29
CA ASN A 729 -16.74 12.64 1.05
C ASN A 729 -17.49 13.88 1.58
N HIS A 730 -18.39 14.43 0.77
CA HIS A 730 -19.19 15.60 1.15
C HIS A 730 -20.13 15.25 2.31
N LEU A 731 -20.87 14.14 2.21
CA LEU A 731 -21.77 13.68 3.27
C LEU A 731 -21.01 13.28 4.54
N GLU A 732 -19.87 12.58 4.43
CA GLU A 732 -19.03 12.22 5.58
C GLU A 732 -18.50 13.46 6.31
N SER A 733 -18.12 14.51 5.57
CA SER A 733 -17.65 15.76 6.16
C SER A 733 -18.76 16.53 6.85
N VAL A 734 -19.96 16.61 6.26
CA VAL A 734 -21.08 17.41 6.80
C VAL A 734 -21.78 16.68 7.95
N LEU A 735 -21.91 15.36 7.85
CA LEU A 735 -22.60 14.52 8.84
C LEU A 735 -21.64 13.96 9.91
N ALA A 736 -20.39 14.46 9.99
CA ALA A 736 -19.38 13.94 10.90
C ALA A 736 -19.79 13.93 12.38
N ASN A 737 -20.63 14.89 12.79
CA ASN A 737 -21.13 15.02 14.16
C ASN A 737 -22.55 14.48 14.35
N GLU A 738 -23.18 14.00 13.29
CA GLU A 738 -24.51 13.40 13.33
C GLU A 738 -24.40 11.89 13.65
N PRO A 739 -25.39 11.28 14.31
CA PRO A 739 -25.38 9.86 14.69
C PRO A 739 -25.71 8.95 13.49
N VAL A 740 -25.07 9.20 12.36
CA VAL A 740 -25.28 8.49 11.09
C VAL A 740 -23.95 8.04 10.49
N SER A 741 -24.03 7.09 9.57
CA SER A 741 -22.90 6.59 8.79
C SER A 741 -23.24 6.65 7.31
N VAL A 742 -22.28 7.11 6.52
CA VAL A 742 -22.36 7.12 5.06
C VAL A 742 -21.61 5.90 4.54
N LYS A 743 -22.22 5.16 3.62
CA LYS A 743 -21.61 3.97 3.01
C LYS A 743 -21.83 3.97 1.51
N VAL A 744 -20.79 3.60 0.77
CA VAL A 744 -20.90 3.31 -0.67
C VAL A 744 -21.28 1.84 -0.83
N GLY A 745 -22.37 1.61 -1.54
CA GLY A 745 -22.76 0.31 -2.05
C GLY A 745 -22.48 0.21 -3.56
N HIS A 746 -22.87 -0.90 -4.17
CA HIS A 746 -22.81 -1.01 -5.62
C HIS A 746 -23.80 -0.04 -6.27
N HIS A 747 -23.31 0.86 -7.12
CA HIS A 747 -24.07 1.92 -7.77
C HIS A 747 -24.92 2.81 -6.84
N LYS A 748 -24.55 2.93 -5.56
CA LYS A 748 -25.30 3.76 -4.60
C LYS A 748 -24.45 4.33 -3.47
N VAL A 749 -24.91 5.42 -2.89
CA VAL A 749 -24.43 5.99 -1.62
C VAL A 749 -25.59 6.02 -0.63
N GLU A 750 -25.45 5.36 0.50
CA GLU A 750 -26.47 5.24 1.55
C GLU A 750 -26.03 5.96 2.82
N VAL A 751 -26.90 6.82 3.35
CA VAL A 751 -26.79 7.38 4.70
C VAL A 751 -27.78 6.65 5.60
N LYS A 752 -27.30 6.10 6.71
CA LYS A 752 -28.12 5.35 7.68
C LYS A 752 -27.68 5.57 9.12
N PRO A 753 -28.53 5.29 10.12
CA PRO A 753 -28.21 5.53 11.53
C PRO A 753 -27.01 4.70 11.97
N GLN A 754 -26.18 5.30 12.83
CA GLN A 754 -25.01 4.63 13.38
C GLN A 754 -25.44 3.41 14.22
N GLY A 755 -24.73 2.30 14.10
CA GLY A 755 -25.05 1.05 14.79
C GLY A 755 -26.04 0.14 14.03
N VAL A 756 -26.72 0.62 13.00
CA VAL A 756 -27.54 -0.25 12.13
C VAL A 756 -26.62 -1.07 11.22
N ASN A 757 -26.61 -2.38 11.44
CA ASN A 757 -25.90 -3.32 10.59
C ASN A 757 -26.52 -4.72 10.60
N LYS A 758 -26.24 -5.51 9.56
CA LYS A 758 -26.74 -6.87 9.43
C LYS A 758 -26.25 -7.79 10.55
N GLY A 759 -25.07 -7.54 11.13
CA GLY A 759 -24.53 -8.27 12.29
C GLY A 759 -25.44 -8.19 13.53
N LEU A 760 -26.10 -7.04 13.77
CA LEU A 760 -27.09 -6.90 14.83
C LEU A 760 -28.25 -7.89 14.67
N VAL A 761 -28.65 -8.21 13.43
CA VAL A 761 -29.70 -9.20 13.17
C VAL A 761 -29.24 -10.60 13.60
N ALA A 762 -27.98 -10.96 13.31
CA ALA A 762 -27.40 -12.21 13.78
C ALA A 762 -27.38 -12.29 15.32
N GLU A 763 -26.98 -11.22 16.01
CA GLU A 763 -27.00 -11.16 17.49
C GLU A 763 -28.42 -11.30 18.05
N ARG A 764 -29.41 -10.65 17.41
CA ARG A 764 -30.83 -10.72 17.80
C ARG A 764 -31.42 -12.10 17.55
N MET A 765 -31.06 -12.77 16.46
CA MET A 765 -31.46 -14.15 16.18
C MET A 765 -30.97 -15.08 17.29
N LEU A 766 -29.67 -15.01 17.62
CA LEU A 766 -29.07 -15.80 18.71
C LEU A 766 -29.70 -15.48 20.07
N SER A 767 -29.95 -14.21 20.34
CA SER A 767 -30.58 -13.77 21.60
C SER A 767 -32.04 -14.21 21.69
N THR A 768 -32.77 -14.27 20.57
CA THR A 768 -34.14 -14.79 20.52
C THR A 768 -34.19 -16.28 20.83
N LEU A 769 -33.21 -17.06 20.35
CA LEU A 769 -33.07 -18.47 20.70
C LEU A 769 -32.74 -18.65 22.19
N ARG A 770 -31.79 -17.88 22.72
CA ARG A 770 -31.47 -17.88 24.16
C ARG A 770 -32.67 -17.53 25.03
N ALA A 771 -33.48 -16.54 24.64
CA ALA A 771 -34.69 -16.16 25.36
C ALA A 771 -35.78 -17.25 25.33
N ARG A 772 -35.70 -18.20 24.39
CA ARG A 772 -36.57 -19.40 24.32
C ARG A 772 -35.93 -20.61 25.00
N GLU A 773 -34.79 -20.44 25.68
CA GLU A 773 -33.99 -21.51 26.28
C GLU A 773 -33.53 -22.57 25.26
N LEU A 774 -33.42 -22.16 23.99
CA LEU A 774 -32.94 -23.00 22.89
C LEU A 774 -31.50 -22.66 22.55
N VAL A 775 -30.65 -23.69 22.41
CA VAL A 775 -29.28 -23.55 21.94
C VAL A 775 -29.19 -24.13 20.52
N PRO A 776 -28.83 -23.32 19.51
CA PRO A 776 -28.75 -23.83 18.14
C PRO A 776 -27.62 -24.85 18.01
N ASP A 777 -27.94 -25.99 17.40
CA ASP A 777 -27.01 -27.04 16.99
C ASP A 777 -26.74 -27.01 15.47
N PHE A 778 -27.45 -26.15 14.73
CA PHE A 778 -27.21 -25.85 13.32
C PHE A 778 -27.36 -24.34 13.04
N ILE A 779 -26.41 -23.76 12.31
CA ILE A 779 -26.50 -22.39 11.80
C ILE A 779 -26.13 -22.34 10.32
N LEU A 780 -27.00 -21.77 9.49
CA LEU A 780 -26.71 -21.40 8.11
C LEU A 780 -26.79 -19.88 7.99
N CYS A 781 -25.75 -19.23 7.48
CA CYS A 781 -25.75 -17.81 7.19
C CYS A 781 -25.26 -17.58 5.77
N ILE A 782 -26.06 -16.90 4.94
CA ILE A 782 -25.72 -16.63 3.54
C ILE A 782 -25.81 -15.13 3.27
N GLY A 783 -24.78 -14.58 2.65
CA GLY A 783 -24.72 -13.19 2.17
C GLY A 783 -23.78 -13.07 0.97
N ASP A 784 -23.75 -11.91 0.33
CA ASP A 784 -22.97 -11.67 -0.88
C ASP A 784 -22.09 -10.42 -0.79
N ASP A 785 -22.30 -9.47 0.09
CA ASP A 785 -21.57 -8.20 0.03
C ASP A 785 -20.76 -7.88 1.29
N ARG A 786 -20.05 -6.75 1.25
CA ARG A 786 -19.24 -6.28 2.38
C ARG A 786 -20.08 -6.01 3.64
N SER A 787 -21.38 -5.74 3.50
CA SER A 787 -22.26 -5.51 4.64
C SER A 787 -22.61 -6.81 5.39
N ASP A 788 -22.51 -7.96 4.71
CA ASP A 788 -22.76 -9.29 5.30
C ASP A 788 -21.60 -9.80 6.16
N GLU A 789 -20.39 -9.28 5.95
CA GLU A 789 -19.19 -9.64 6.70
C GLU A 789 -19.38 -9.52 8.23
N GLN A 790 -20.20 -8.57 8.66
CA GLN A 790 -20.53 -8.37 10.08
C GLN A 790 -21.43 -9.50 10.62
N MET A 791 -22.30 -10.11 9.80
CA MET A 791 -23.05 -11.31 10.20
C MET A 791 -22.11 -12.50 10.39
N PHE A 792 -21.19 -12.71 9.46
CA PHE A 792 -20.23 -13.81 9.54
C PHE A 792 -19.30 -13.68 10.75
N GLU A 793 -18.88 -12.46 11.07
CA GLU A 793 -18.09 -12.16 12.27
C GLU A 793 -18.83 -12.48 13.56
N VAL A 794 -20.07 -12.02 13.73
CA VAL A 794 -20.88 -12.31 14.92
C VAL A 794 -21.06 -13.81 15.12
N ILE A 795 -21.35 -14.55 14.04
CA ILE A 795 -21.54 -16.01 14.11
C ILE A 795 -20.22 -16.72 14.45
N SER A 796 -19.09 -16.24 13.93
CA SER A 796 -17.78 -16.80 14.23
C SER A 796 -17.37 -16.54 15.68
N ASN A 797 -17.61 -15.34 16.21
CA ASN A 797 -17.37 -15.02 17.61
C ASN A 797 -18.27 -15.84 18.55
N ALA A 798 -19.53 -16.05 18.17
CA ALA A 798 -20.46 -16.88 18.93
C ALA A 798 -19.97 -18.34 19.11
N MET A 799 -19.24 -18.89 18.13
CA MET A 799 -18.57 -20.18 18.28
C MET A 799 -17.43 -20.15 19.31
N ALA A 800 -16.60 -19.11 19.25
CA ALA A 800 -15.42 -18.98 20.11
C ALA A 800 -15.81 -18.80 21.58
N ASP A 801 -16.88 -18.05 21.84
CA ASP A 801 -17.36 -17.72 23.19
C ASP A 801 -18.23 -18.83 23.82
N SER A 802 -18.30 -20.03 23.23
CA SER A 802 -19.15 -21.16 23.68
C SER A 802 -20.64 -20.83 23.83
N SER A 803 -21.10 -19.78 23.14
CA SER A 803 -22.53 -19.39 23.14
C SER A 803 -23.42 -20.31 22.27
N LEU A 804 -22.78 -21.22 21.56
CA LEU A 804 -23.37 -22.27 20.75
C LEU A 804 -23.13 -23.65 21.39
N CYS A 805 -23.86 -24.67 20.97
CA CYS A 805 -23.56 -26.05 21.35
C CYS A 805 -22.12 -26.40 20.93
N GLN A 806 -21.35 -27.10 21.77
CA GLN A 806 -19.96 -27.52 21.46
C GLN A 806 -19.85 -28.37 20.17
N LYS A 807 -20.97 -28.95 19.70
CA LYS A 807 -21.07 -29.71 18.45
C LYS A 807 -21.89 -29.00 17.36
N ALA A 808 -22.12 -27.69 17.49
CA ALA A 808 -22.92 -26.95 16.52
C ALA A 808 -22.29 -26.96 15.12
N GLU A 809 -23.07 -27.34 14.12
CA GLU A 809 -22.66 -27.31 12.72
C GLU A 809 -23.00 -25.95 12.13
N VAL A 810 -21.98 -25.18 11.75
CA VAL A 810 -22.17 -23.83 11.22
C VAL A 810 -21.62 -23.69 9.82
N PHE A 811 -22.45 -23.08 8.99
CA PHE A 811 -22.24 -22.87 7.58
C PHE A 811 -22.42 -21.38 7.27
N ALA A 812 -21.40 -20.57 7.54
CA ALA A 812 -21.33 -19.19 7.06
C ALA A 812 -20.79 -19.18 5.62
N CYS A 813 -21.59 -18.67 4.69
CA CYS A 813 -21.37 -18.79 3.25
C CYS A 813 -21.47 -17.42 2.56
N THR A 814 -20.45 -17.07 1.78
CA THR A 814 -20.54 -15.94 0.84
C THR A 814 -20.98 -16.42 -0.55
N VAL A 815 -21.66 -15.58 -1.32
CA VAL A 815 -21.93 -15.83 -2.74
C VAL A 815 -20.74 -15.43 -3.59
N GLY A 816 -20.30 -16.31 -4.48
CA GLY A 816 -19.12 -16.17 -5.33
C GLY A 816 -17.81 -16.48 -4.60
N GLN A 817 -16.79 -16.85 -5.38
CA GLN A 817 -15.45 -17.13 -4.86
C GLN A 817 -14.68 -15.82 -4.62
N LYS A 818 -14.90 -15.19 -3.47
CA LYS A 818 -14.27 -13.92 -3.10
C LYS A 818 -13.79 -13.88 -1.64
N PRO A 819 -12.86 -12.96 -1.29
CA PRO A 819 -12.45 -12.76 0.09
C PRO A 819 -13.64 -12.44 0.98
N SER A 820 -13.75 -13.19 2.07
CA SER A 820 -14.83 -13.06 3.04
C SER A 820 -14.41 -13.68 4.38
N LYS A 821 -15.01 -13.21 5.48
CA LYS A 821 -14.97 -13.86 6.80
C LYS A 821 -15.78 -15.16 6.83
N ALA A 822 -16.63 -15.39 5.82
CA ALA A 822 -17.34 -16.65 5.66
C ALA A 822 -16.35 -17.82 5.42
N LYS A 823 -16.65 -18.98 5.99
CA LYS A 823 -15.85 -20.19 5.82
C LYS A 823 -16.14 -20.92 4.50
N TYR A 824 -17.33 -20.70 3.94
CA TYR A 824 -17.77 -21.38 2.73
C TYR A 824 -18.17 -20.40 1.64
N TYR A 825 -18.27 -20.89 0.40
CA TYR A 825 -18.92 -20.17 -0.68
C TYR A 825 -19.90 -21.04 -1.48
N LEU A 826 -20.87 -20.38 -2.09
CA LEU A 826 -21.75 -20.89 -3.15
C LEU A 826 -21.48 -20.08 -4.42
N ASP A 827 -21.57 -20.69 -5.61
CA ASP A 827 -21.13 -20.01 -6.83
C ASP A 827 -22.06 -18.84 -7.22
N ASP A 828 -23.37 -19.05 -7.13
CA ASP A 828 -24.38 -18.10 -7.57
C ASP A 828 -25.73 -18.32 -6.87
N THR A 829 -26.69 -17.46 -7.20
CA THR A 829 -28.08 -17.54 -6.71
C THR A 829 -28.78 -18.85 -7.05
N THR A 830 -28.41 -19.50 -8.16
CA THR A 830 -28.99 -20.80 -8.56
C THR A 830 -28.60 -21.89 -7.58
N GLU A 831 -27.34 -21.91 -7.13
CA GLU A 831 -26.88 -22.84 -6.09
C GLU A 831 -27.58 -22.59 -4.76
N ILE A 832 -27.81 -21.33 -4.38
CA ILE A 832 -28.58 -20.98 -3.18
C ILE A 832 -29.99 -21.54 -3.28
N MET A 833 -30.67 -21.35 -4.41
CA MET A 833 -32.01 -21.89 -4.63
C MET A 833 -32.05 -23.42 -4.52
N ARG A 834 -31.08 -24.11 -5.13
CA ARG A 834 -30.94 -25.57 -5.01
C ARG A 834 -30.69 -26.03 -3.58
N LEU A 835 -29.88 -25.29 -2.81
CA LEU A 835 -29.63 -25.58 -1.40
C LEU A 835 -30.94 -25.48 -0.61
N MET A 836 -31.66 -24.37 -0.79
CA MET A 836 -32.92 -24.10 -0.11
C MET A 836 -34.00 -25.13 -0.46
N GLU A 837 -34.09 -25.56 -1.72
CA GLU A 837 -34.95 -26.67 -2.17
C GLU A 837 -34.57 -27.99 -1.49
N GLY A 838 -33.26 -28.29 -1.41
CA GLY A 838 -32.76 -29.45 -0.70
C GLY A 838 -33.16 -29.46 0.77
N LEU A 839 -33.01 -28.32 1.48
CA LEU A 839 -33.41 -28.20 2.88
C LEU A 839 -34.93 -28.35 3.06
N ALA A 840 -35.72 -27.75 2.16
CA ALA A 840 -37.18 -27.86 2.19
C ALA A 840 -37.66 -29.30 1.99
N SER A 841 -37.03 -30.04 1.06
CA SER A 841 -37.34 -31.47 0.85
C SER A 841 -37.12 -32.32 2.10
N VAL A 842 -36.07 -32.01 2.88
CA VAL A 842 -35.81 -32.70 4.16
C VAL A 842 -36.90 -32.37 5.17
N SER A 843 -37.25 -31.10 5.33
CA SER A 843 -38.30 -30.69 6.26
C SER A 843 -39.67 -31.31 5.92
N LEU A 844 -40.00 -31.49 4.63
CA LEU A 844 -41.22 -32.19 4.21
C LEU A 844 -41.19 -33.69 4.60
N SER A 845 -40.06 -34.36 4.37
CA SER A 845 -39.92 -35.79 4.71
C SER A 845 -40.04 -36.06 6.22
N GLU A 846 -39.56 -35.14 7.07
CA GLU A 846 -39.69 -35.20 8.53
C GLU A 846 -41.14 -34.97 8.99
N GLN A 847 -41.90 -34.11 8.30
CA GLN A 847 -43.32 -33.88 8.59
C GLN A 847 -44.19 -35.11 8.24
N GLU A 848 -43.91 -35.77 7.12
CA GLU A 848 -44.60 -37.01 6.71
C GLU A 848 -44.34 -38.18 7.68
N HIS A 849 -43.09 -38.37 8.12
CA HIS A 849 -42.74 -39.42 9.10
C HIS A 849 -43.25 -39.15 10.52
N GLY A 850 -43.45 -37.88 10.91
CA GLY A 850 -44.09 -37.52 12.17
C GLY A 850 -45.58 -37.86 12.20
N SER A 851 -46.27 -37.74 11.06
CA SER A 851 -47.71 -37.97 10.94
C SER A 851 -48.12 -39.44 10.94
N SER A 852 -47.27 -40.36 10.49
CA SER A 852 -47.53 -41.81 10.47
C SER A 852 -47.40 -42.50 11.83
N SER A 853 -46.97 -41.78 12.87
CA SER A 853 -46.85 -42.29 14.25
C SER A 853 -48.03 -41.96 15.17
N SER A 854 -49.12 -41.39 14.62
CA SER A 854 -50.28 -40.89 15.41
C SER A 854 -51.64 -41.42 14.95
N GLY A 855 -51.72 -42.71 14.60
CA GLY A 855 -52.98 -43.35 14.20
C GLY A 855 -53.11 -44.80 14.67
N SER A 856 -53.63 -45.00 15.89
CA SER A 856 -54.53 -46.10 16.30
C SER A 856 -54.54 -46.25 17.83
N LEU A 857 -55.50 -45.59 18.48
CA LEU A 857 -55.92 -45.89 19.85
C LEU A 857 -57.38 -45.42 19.95
N ASN A 858 -58.25 -46.21 19.34
CA ASN A 858 -59.70 -46.27 19.57
C ASN A 858 -60.21 -47.46 18.77
N ASP A 859 -60.13 -48.64 19.39
CA ASP A 859 -61.04 -49.78 19.22
C ASP A 859 -60.38 -51.00 19.85
N LEU A 860 -60.89 -51.41 21.03
CA LEU A 860 -60.97 -52.79 21.55
C LEU A 860 -61.15 -52.76 23.08
N ASP A 861 -62.36 -52.39 23.51
CA ASP A 861 -62.92 -52.92 24.76
C ASP A 861 -63.61 -54.25 24.41
N GLY A 862 -63.11 -55.36 24.96
CA GLY A 862 -63.79 -56.64 24.82
C GLY A 862 -62.94 -57.88 25.07
N ILE A 863 -63.07 -58.39 26.30
CA ILE A 863 -63.02 -59.82 26.67
C ILE A 863 -61.61 -60.40 26.93
N ILE A 864 -61.26 -60.49 28.22
CA ILE A 864 -60.53 -61.66 28.76
C ILE A 864 -61.40 -62.28 29.86
N GLN A 865 -61.84 -63.50 29.59
CA GLN A 865 -62.44 -64.42 30.55
C GLN A 865 -61.39 -64.83 31.60
N VAL A 866 -61.77 -64.78 32.88
CA VAL A 866 -61.10 -65.53 33.96
C VAL A 866 -62.08 -66.58 34.46
N SER A 867 -61.61 -67.82 34.46
CA SER A 867 -62.31 -69.04 34.85
C SER A 867 -62.54 -69.15 36.36
N ASP A 868 -63.80 -69.39 36.72
CA ASP A 868 -64.35 -70.26 37.78
C ASP A 868 -63.54 -70.56 39.06
N ALA A 869 -64.06 -70.18 40.24
CA ALA A 869 -64.97 -71.01 41.06
C ALA A 869 -65.02 -70.61 42.56
N LYS A 870 -66.24 -70.35 43.05
CA LYS A 870 -66.80 -70.62 44.41
C LYS A 870 -65.99 -70.33 45.70
N ARG A 871 -66.38 -69.22 46.35
CA ARG A 871 -66.78 -69.04 47.78
C ARG A 871 -65.93 -69.70 48.90
N ILE A 872 -65.23 -68.89 49.70
CA ILE A 872 -65.56 -68.42 51.08
C ILE A 872 -64.38 -67.53 51.56
N PHE A 873 -64.69 -66.40 52.22
CA PHE A 873 -63.76 -65.34 52.64
C PHE A 873 -62.98 -65.72 53.90
N ASP A 874 -61.65 -65.72 53.80
CA ASP A 874 -60.65 -65.34 54.82
C ASP A 874 -59.29 -65.14 54.14
#